data_AF-A0A285ISK9-F1
#
_entry.id   AF-A0A285ISK9-F1
#
_cell.length_a   1.000
_cell.length_b   1.000
_cell.length_c   1.000
_cell.angle_alpha   90.00
_cell.angle_beta   90.00
_cell.angle_gamma   90.00
#
_symmetry.space_group_name_H-M   'P 1'
#
loop_
_entity.id
_entity.type
_entity.pdbx_description
1 polymer ?
#
loop_
_entity_poly.entity_id
_entity_poly.type
_entity_poly.pdbx_seq_one_letter_code
_entity_poly.pdbx_strand_id
1 'polypeptide(L)'
;MLSILKSVTPWLRKAQNPLRKPDPSVLVQVAKQVDGGEFEAAQAELLSLRPTRLKDVERRLTLVLWMKLWRERFREDTAALDQTQHWFDRLETSRQSGDIWPSIATCEAQFDTIGGQEATRSLVLAIWNWLPDTDYGLQYAVLSKCFLGGDTALLEDLFEHLLKDDRGFVPDYWQYQTLARRWSELGGARPEARVADLLERAEREELTDLFDIYRCMLRQTDVAGAFERAADLTDPVERERLAGSLLGASQPNALIEAAVALHAKLSEERDELDFMQARLAIAQLRWEDALALTGPLLDHRELRDQAVCLRALALAHLGDHDNARAAVEHVRFGQRAPWFLKGRAAMIGMTRRLLEDGGQPVEALASPALAVRQGLPMAQALWIGPRLRWIEELSMKSYLLNGWRYKLYVYDPPENVPEGVELADAASILPRDMVFTEGDSSGAHKGSLGAFSDLFRYALIHKRGGMWTDTDVVNLRRFDPDGVRMIASEWTDAGLVGPNGAMMAAPAGDPLQRLALETAQELLRDSTLHFARIGPELLAELLGDLGAGSYRLLPPQFLNPIGWMEVGRLMEPYEAVRASQSLDHAHNLHLYTETWRTIGLGVNAPPEGAGFLPTLYRRMMEADRPGPDRVREIIAA
;
A
#
# COMPACT_ATOMS: atom_id res chain seq x y z
N MET A 1 3.59 39.95 23.42
CA MET A 1 2.52 39.70 22.43
C MET A 1 1.44 40.79 22.39
N LEU A 2 0.82 41.18 23.50
CA LEU A 2 -0.14 42.32 23.56
C LEU A 2 0.43 43.67 23.07
N SER A 3 1.75 43.84 23.09
CA SER A 3 2.46 45.01 22.53
C SER A 3 2.58 44.97 20.99
N ILE A 4 2.78 43.78 20.41
CA ILE A 4 2.88 43.57 18.96
C ILE A 4 1.48 43.58 18.31
N LEU A 5 0.46 43.07 18.98
CA LEU A 5 -0.93 43.14 18.51
C LEU A 5 -1.50 44.57 18.48
N LYS A 6 -0.96 45.49 19.29
CA LYS A 6 -1.35 46.91 19.31
C LYS A 6 -0.74 47.75 18.17
N SER A 7 0.33 47.29 17.51
CA SER A 7 0.96 48.02 16.41
C SER A 7 0.34 47.73 15.03
N VAL A 8 -0.42 46.65 14.89
CA VAL A 8 -1.02 46.20 13.61
C VAL A 8 -2.49 46.62 13.45
N THR A 9 -3.13 47.09 14.54
CA THR A 9 -4.57 47.41 14.61
C THR A 9 -5.06 48.54 13.67
N PRO A 10 -4.26 49.54 13.26
CA PRO A 10 -4.74 50.61 12.37
C PRO A 10 -4.89 50.23 10.89
N TRP A 11 -4.23 49.17 10.42
CA TRP A 11 -4.17 48.82 8.98
C TRP A 11 -5.30 47.88 8.50
N LEU A 12 -6.10 47.33 9.42
CA LEU A 12 -7.16 46.36 9.11
C LEU A 12 -8.51 46.97 8.71
N ARG A 13 -8.64 48.31 8.59
CA ARG A 13 -9.94 48.99 8.45
C ARG A 13 -10.41 49.35 7.04
N LYS A 14 -9.78 48.90 5.95
CA LYS A 14 -10.33 49.13 4.60
C LYS A 14 -10.15 47.93 3.66
N ALA A 15 -11.18 47.11 3.53
CA ALA A 15 -11.56 46.41 2.29
C ALA A 15 -12.94 45.77 2.47
N GLN A 16 -13.98 46.41 1.91
CA GLN A 16 -15.30 45.81 1.74
C GLN A 16 -15.31 45.01 0.43
N ASN A 17 -15.50 43.68 0.51
CA ASN A 17 -16.18 42.86 -0.51
C ASN A 17 -16.58 41.50 0.11
N PRO A 18 -17.74 40.90 -0.23
CA PRO A 18 -18.37 39.85 0.56
C PRO A 18 -18.12 38.45 -0.02
N LEU A 19 -17.00 37.82 0.35
CA LEU A 19 -16.84 36.37 0.31
C LEU A 19 -16.08 35.99 1.59
N ARG A 20 -16.67 35.13 2.43
CA ARG A 20 -16.30 34.90 3.84
C ARG A 20 -14.80 34.61 4.01
N LYS A 21 -14.06 35.61 4.50
CA LYS A 21 -12.72 35.48 5.09
C LYS A 21 -12.84 34.81 6.48
N PRO A 22 -11.81 34.08 6.96
CA PRO A 22 -11.79 33.66 8.36
C PRO A 22 -11.96 34.89 9.27
N ASP A 23 -12.82 34.77 10.28
CA ASP A 23 -13.08 35.85 11.22
C ASP A 23 -11.80 36.09 12.04
N PRO A 24 -11.24 37.32 12.09
CA PRO A 24 -10.11 37.68 12.96
C PRO A 24 -10.30 37.29 14.44
N SER A 25 -11.53 36.93 14.83
CA SER A 25 -11.88 36.36 16.13
C SER A 25 -11.20 35.02 16.44
N VAL A 26 -10.91 34.15 15.46
CA VAL A 26 -10.45 32.77 15.73
C VAL A 26 -9.03 32.73 16.31
N LEU A 27 -8.06 33.40 15.67
CA LEU A 27 -6.68 33.42 16.21
C LEU A 27 -6.58 34.11 17.58
N VAL A 28 -7.47 35.07 17.84
CA VAL A 28 -7.59 35.73 19.15
C VAL A 28 -8.22 34.78 20.17
N GLN A 29 -9.20 33.99 19.77
CA GLN A 29 -9.84 32.96 20.60
C GLN A 29 -8.85 31.87 20.98
N VAL A 30 -8.12 31.31 20.00
CA VAL A 30 -7.00 30.38 20.24
C VAL A 30 -6.01 30.95 21.24
N ALA A 31 -5.58 32.22 21.05
CA ALA A 31 -4.63 32.84 21.98
C ALA A 31 -5.15 32.88 23.42
N LYS A 32 -6.45 33.18 23.61
CA LYS A 32 -7.11 33.18 24.93
C LYS A 32 -7.23 31.77 25.51
N GLN A 33 -7.56 30.78 24.68
CA GLN A 33 -7.65 29.38 25.10
C GLN A 33 -6.28 28.88 25.58
N VAL A 34 -5.21 29.16 24.84
CA VAL A 34 -3.84 28.81 25.28
C VAL A 34 -3.48 29.52 26.59
N ASP A 35 -3.79 30.82 26.73
CA ASP A 35 -3.57 31.55 27.99
C ASP A 35 -4.41 31.01 29.15
N GLY A 36 -5.61 30.49 28.86
CA GLY A 36 -6.54 29.90 29.82
C GLY A 36 -6.29 28.42 30.14
N GLY A 37 -5.35 27.75 29.47
CA GLY A 37 -5.07 26.32 29.63
C GLY A 37 -6.04 25.38 28.89
N GLU A 38 -6.87 25.90 27.98
CA GLU A 38 -7.82 25.13 27.16
C GLU A 38 -7.13 24.54 25.91
N PHE A 39 -6.09 23.71 26.11
CA PHE A 39 -5.20 23.28 25.03
C PHE A 39 -5.88 22.45 23.94
N GLU A 40 -6.78 21.53 24.30
CA GLU A 40 -7.50 20.69 23.33
C GLU A 40 -8.41 21.53 22.42
N ALA A 41 -9.07 22.55 22.97
CA ALA A 41 -9.90 23.47 22.20
C ALA A 41 -9.05 24.32 21.25
N ALA A 42 -7.94 24.85 21.75
CA ALA A 42 -6.97 25.61 20.93
C ALA A 42 -6.40 24.76 19.78
N GLN A 43 -6.05 23.50 20.06
CA GLN A 43 -5.54 22.56 19.08
C GLN A 43 -6.58 22.28 17.99
N ALA A 44 -7.82 21.95 18.38
CA ALA A 44 -8.90 21.73 17.42
C ALA A 44 -9.18 22.96 16.53
N GLU A 45 -9.16 24.17 17.11
CA GLU A 45 -9.32 25.41 16.35
C GLU A 45 -8.16 25.64 15.37
N LEU A 46 -6.90 25.44 15.80
CA LEU A 46 -5.73 25.56 14.93
C LEU A 46 -5.75 24.55 13.78
N LEU A 47 -6.16 23.29 14.03
CA LEU A 47 -6.34 22.26 13.01
C LEU A 47 -7.46 22.61 12.01
N SER A 48 -8.47 23.37 12.45
CA SER A 48 -9.58 23.79 11.56
C SER A 48 -9.19 24.86 10.53
N LEU A 49 -8.06 25.56 10.74
CA LEU A 49 -7.62 26.62 9.85
C LEU A 49 -7.06 26.05 8.54
N ARG A 50 -7.44 26.66 7.41
CA ARG A 50 -6.99 26.27 6.06
C ARG A 50 -5.89 27.23 5.59
N PRO A 51 -4.62 26.80 5.40
CA PRO A 51 -3.53 27.67 4.97
C PRO A 51 -3.82 28.46 3.69
N THR A 52 -4.56 27.89 2.73
CA THR A 52 -5.03 28.56 1.50
C THR A 52 -5.88 29.80 1.77
N ARG A 53 -6.58 29.85 2.91
CA ARG A 53 -7.49 30.95 3.30
C ARG A 53 -6.86 31.99 4.22
N LEU A 54 -5.63 31.76 4.68
CA LEU A 54 -4.91 32.65 5.58
C LEU A 54 -4.01 33.60 4.79
N LYS A 55 -3.87 34.84 5.25
CA LYS A 55 -2.80 35.74 4.80
C LYS A 55 -1.45 35.32 5.38
N ASP A 56 -0.35 35.79 4.81
CA ASP A 56 1.01 35.55 5.32
C ASP A 56 1.13 35.86 6.84
N VAL A 57 0.65 37.04 7.27
CA VAL A 57 0.69 37.41 8.70
C VAL A 57 -0.14 36.47 9.58
N GLU A 58 -1.24 35.93 9.07
CA GLU A 58 -2.10 35.00 9.79
C GLU A 58 -1.43 33.62 9.89
N ARG A 59 -0.81 33.13 8.81
CA ARG A 59 -0.02 31.88 8.82
C ARG A 59 1.11 31.93 9.84
N ARG A 60 1.86 33.05 9.86
CA ARG A 60 2.92 33.27 10.86
C ARG A 60 2.37 33.29 12.28
N LEU A 61 1.23 33.95 12.49
CA LEU A 61 0.59 33.97 13.80
C LEU A 61 0.12 32.57 14.23
N THR A 62 -0.44 31.79 13.31
CA THR A 62 -0.81 30.38 13.55
C THR A 62 0.40 29.54 13.98
N LEU A 63 1.54 29.68 13.32
CA LEU A 63 2.78 28.99 13.69
C LEU A 63 3.25 29.38 15.10
N VAL A 64 3.21 30.68 15.43
CA VAL A 64 3.54 31.17 16.78
C VAL A 64 2.58 30.63 17.84
N LEU A 65 1.30 30.50 17.51
CA LEU A 65 0.30 29.93 18.43
C LEU A 65 0.52 28.43 18.66
N TRP A 66 0.91 27.66 17.64
CA TRP A 66 1.35 26.28 17.82
C TRP A 66 2.53 26.18 18.79
N MET A 67 3.59 26.96 18.57
CA MET A 67 4.76 26.97 19.45
C MET A 67 4.36 27.36 20.89
N LYS A 68 3.50 28.35 21.06
CA LYS A 68 3.00 28.77 22.38
C LYS A 68 2.20 27.65 23.05
N LEU A 69 1.29 27.00 22.32
CA LEU A 69 0.48 25.90 22.84
C LEU A 69 1.37 24.80 23.42
N TRP A 70 2.36 24.33 22.66
CA TRP A 70 3.26 23.27 23.13
C TRP A 70 4.14 23.69 24.29
N ARG A 71 4.62 24.93 24.30
CA ARG A 71 5.38 25.48 25.43
C ARG A 71 4.58 25.47 26.72
N GLU A 72 3.31 25.86 26.66
CA GLU A 72 2.44 25.87 27.84
C GLU A 72 1.99 24.47 28.24
N ARG A 73 1.72 23.59 27.27
CA ARG A 73 1.30 22.19 27.52
C ARG A 73 2.42 21.35 28.13
N PHE A 74 3.65 21.50 27.66
CA PHE A 74 4.83 20.77 28.16
C PHE A 74 5.59 21.52 29.25
N ARG A 75 4.98 22.53 29.89
CA ARG A 75 5.65 23.33 30.93
C ARG A 75 6.25 22.46 32.06
N GLU A 76 5.63 21.32 32.33
CA GLU A 76 6.07 20.35 33.36
C GLU A 76 6.86 19.16 32.79
N ASP A 77 6.91 18.98 31.46
CA ASP A 77 7.67 17.94 30.76
C ASP A 77 8.84 18.56 30.00
N THR A 78 9.98 18.72 30.68
CA THR A 78 11.15 19.40 30.14
C THR A 78 11.75 18.69 28.93
N ALA A 79 11.64 17.36 28.85
CA ALA A 79 12.19 16.60 27.72
C ALA A 79 11.37 16.84 26.45
N ALA A 80 10.05 16.72 26.54
CA ALA A 80 9.15 17.01 25.42
C ALA A 80 9.23 18.47 24.99
N LEU A 81 9.36 19.39 25.97
CA LEU A 81 9.52 20.82 25.72
C LEU A 81 10.81 21.13 24.95
N ASP A 82 11.96 20.62 25.40
CA ASP A 82 13.26 20.86 24.77
C ASP A 82 13.30 20.30 23.34
N GLN A 83 12.79 19.07 23.15
CA GLN A 83 12.70 18.43 21.84
C GLN A 83 11.85 19.26 20.88
N THR A 84 10.65 19.65 21.31
CA THR A 84 9.70 20.40 20.49
C THR A 84 10.23 21.80 20.19
N GLN A 85 10.73 22.52 21.20
CA GLN A 85 11.28 23.87 21.02
C GLN A 85 12.47 23.87 20.06
N HIS A 86 13.40 22.91 20.20
CA HIS A 86 14.54 22.78 19.30
C HIS A 86 14.11 22.59 17.83
N TRP A 87 13.03 21.84 17.58
CA TRP A 87 12.50 21.66 16.24
C TRP A 87 11.83 22.94 15.69
N PHE A 88 11.04 23.66 16.50
CA PHE A 88 10.47 24.96 16.09
C PHE A 88 11.54 26.03 15.84
N ASP A 89 12.61 26.08 16.64
CA ASP A 89 13.73 26.99 16.43
C ASP A 89 14.44 26.70 15.10
N ARG A 90 14.55 25.42 14.74
CA ARG A 90 15.06 25.00 13.43
C ARG A 90 14.13 25.41 12.30
N LEU A 91 12.81 25.25 12.42
CA LEU A 91 11.86 25.74 11.42
C LEU A 91 12.02 27.25 11.16
N GLU A 92 12.15 28.05 12.22
CA GLU A 92 12.35 29.50 12.10
C GLU A 92 13.71 29.83 11.47
N THR A 93 14.77 29.08 11.83
CA THR A 93 16.11 29.24 11.24
C THR A 93 16.12 28.86 9.76
N SER A 94 15.52 27.71 9.40
CA SER A 94 15.36 27.24 8.02
C SER A 94 14.63 28.25 7.15
N ARG A 95 13.63 28.95 7.70
CA ARG A 95 12.92 30.03 7.02
C ARG A 95 13.82 31.23 6.71
N GLN A 96 14.88 31.44 7.49
CA GLN A 96 15.84 32.54 7.30
C GLN A 96 17.02 32.14 6.41
N SER A 97 17.49 30.89 6.51
CA SER A 97 18.63 30.37 5.75
C SER A 97 18.27 29.81 4.37
N GLY A 98 17.01 29.42 4.17
CA GLY A 98 16.56 28.68 2.98
C GLY A 98 16.81 27.17 3.04
N ASP A 99 17.52 26.67 4.06
CA ASP A 99 17.80 25.24 4.24
C ASP A 99 16.78 24.59 5.18
N ILE A 100 15.77 23.94 4.60
CA ILE A 100 14.67 23.28 5.33
C ILE A 100 14.85 21.77 5.51
N TRP A 101 15.80 21.15 4.80
CA TRP A 101 15.99 19.69 4.82
C TRP A 101 16.15 19.11 6.22
N PRO A 102 16.91 19.72 7.16
CA PRO A 102 17.01 19.23 8.53
C PRO A 102 15.66 19.18 9.27
N SER A 103 14.78 20.15 9.00
CA SER A 103 13.45 20.25 9.60
C SER A 103 12.50 19.18 9.04
N ILE A 104 12.58 18.91 7.73
CA ILE A 104 11.83 17.83 7.08
C ILE A 104 12.30 16.46 7.56
N ALA A 105 13.61 16.24 7.62
CA ALA A 105 14.22 14.97 8.02
C ALA A 105 13.83 14.57 9.45
N THR A 106 13.54 15.55 10.31
CA THR A 106 13.19 15.34 11.72
C THR A 106 11.71 15.56 12.05
N CYS A 107 10.88 15.83 11.04
CA CYS A 107 9.44 16.08 11.22
C CYS A 107 8.70 14.86 11.80
N GLU A 108 8.95 13.66 11.28
CA GLU A 108 8.31 12.41 11.76
C GLU A 108 8.66 12.09 13.20
N ALA A 109 9.88 12.44 13.65
CA ALA A 109 10.29 12.27 15.04
C ALA A 109 9.48 13.13 16.03
N GLN A 110 8.64 14.04 15.53
CA GLN A 110 7.72 14.82 16.35
C GLN A 110 6.33 14.20 16.44
N PHE A 111 6.01 13.17 15.63
CA PHE A 111 4.65 12.61 15.56
C PHE A 111 4.22 12.02 16.90
N ASP A 112 5.14 11.35 17.60
CA ASP A 112 4.89 10.77 18.93
C ASP A 112 4.78 11.84 20.03
N THR A 113 5.36 13.02 19.82
CA THR A 113 5.41 14.10 20.82
C THR A 113 4.22 15.03 20.71
N ILE A 114 3.94 15.55 19.51
CA ILE A 114 2.92 16.59 19.29
C ILE A 114 1.79 16.17 18.35
N GLY A 115 1.88 14.98 17.75
CA GLY A 115 0.94 14.49 16.75
C GLY A 115 1.37 14.79 15.31
N GLY A 116 1.01 13.89 14.40
CA GLY A 116 1.40 13.97 12.98
C GLY A 116 0.76 15.13 12.22
N GLN A 117 -0.49 15.47 12.53
CA GLN A 117 -1.20 16.57 11.87
C GLN A 117 -0.60 17.92 12.29
N GLU A 118 -0.24 18.05 13.56
CA GLU A 118 0.30 19.25 14.18
C GLU A 118 1.73 19.52 13.71
N ALA A 119 2.56 18.48 13.67
CA ALA A 119 3.91 18.55 13.12
C ALA A 119 3.88 18.96 11.65
N THR A 120 3.10 18.27 10.81
CA THR A 120 3.07 18.56 9.37
C THR A 120 2.47 19.94 9.06
N ARG A 121 1.43 20.38 9.78
CA ARG A 121 0.92 21.76 9.66
C ARG A 121 1.96 22.80 10.03
N SER A 122 2.70 22.58 11.11
CA SER A 122 3.75 23.51 11.55
C SER A 122 4.85 23.64 10.50
N LEU A 123 5.28 22.51 9.92
CA LEU A 123 6.23 22.46 8.81
C LEU A 123 5.72 23.24 7.59
N VAL A 124 4.49 22.93 7.13
CA VAL A 124 3.89 23.55 5.94
C VAL A 124 3.68 25.06 6.13
N LEU A 125 3.18 25.49 7.29
CA LEU A 125 2.99 26.92 7.59
C LEU A 125 4.31 27.70 7.58
N ALA A 126 5.41 27.09 8.02
CA ALA A 126 6.73 27.73 8.03
C ALA A 126 7.27 28.01 6.62
N ILE A 127 6.85 27.22 5.62
CA ILE A 127 7.41 27.27 4.26
C ILE A 127 6.42 27.63 3.16
N TRP A 128 5.14 27.80 3.50
CA TRP A 128 4.03 28.00 2.57
C TRP A 128 4.35 28.96 1.41
N ASN A 129 4.85 30.16 1.70
CA ASN A 129 4.96 31.21 0.69
C ASN A 129 6.13 31.02 -0.30
N TRP A 130 7.14 30.23 0.04
CA TRP A 130 8.32 30.04 -0.82
C TRP A 130 8.43 28.63 -1.38
N LEU A 131 7.60 27.69 -0.90
CA LEU A 131 7.56 26.32 -1.41
C LEU A 131 7.32 26.24 -2.95
N PRO A 132 6.47 27.07 -3.57
CA PRO A 132 6.32 27.08 -5.04
C PRO A 132 7.63 27.40 -5.78
N ASP A 133 8.54 28.15 -5.16
CA ASP A 133 9.82 28.54 -5.76
C ASP A 133 10.95 27.52 -5.52
N THR A 134 10.63 26.31 -5.08
CA THR A 134 11.61 25.26 -4.72
C THR A 134 11.69 24.15 -5.76
N ASP A 135 12.72 23.31 -5.66
CA ASP A 135 12.82 22.13 -6.51
C ASP A 135 11.73 21.09 -6.20
N TYR A 136 11.36 20.31 -7.22
CA TYR A 136 10.35 19.26 -7.10
C TYR A 136 10.66 18.24 -6.00
N GLY A 137 11.93 17.94 -5.73
CA GLY A 137 12.33 17.00 -4.68
C GLY A 137 11.92 17.51 -3.30
N LEU A 138 12.09 18.80 -3.04
CA LEU A 138 11.63 19.42 -1.80
C LEU A 138 10.11 19.45 -1.70
N GLN A 139 9.42 19.84 -2.76
CA GLN A 139 7.95 19.83 -2.83
C GLN A 139 7.39 18.42 -2.56
N TYR A 140 8.00 17.40 -3.17
CA TYR A 140 7.66 15.99 -2.99
C TYR A 140 7.85 15.54 -1.54
N ALA A 141 8.98 15.91 -0.92
CA ALA A 141 9.25 15.54 0.46
C ALA A 141 8.19 16.12 1.42
N VAL A 142 7.78 17.38 1.23
CA VAL A 142 6.75 18.03 2.05
C VAL A 142 5.39 17.37 1.87
N LEU A 143 4.97 17.09 0.62
CA LEU A 143 3.74 16.36 0.33
C LEU A 143 3.72 14.98 1.00
N SER A 144 4.84 14.26 0.94
CA SER A 144 5.01 12.95 1.58
C SER A 144 4.86 13.03 3.10
N LYS A 145 5.46 14.04 3.76
CA LYS A 145 5.26 14.25 5.20
C LYS A 145 3.80 14.55 5.52
N CYS A 146 3.12 15.40 4.75
CA CYS A 146 1.70 15.71 4.96
C CYS A 146 0.81 14.47 4.84
N PHE A 147 1.10 13.62 3.85
CA PHE A 147 0.41 12.35 3.71
C PHE A 147 0.62 11.46 4.95
N LEU A 148 1.85 11.32 5.45
CA LEU A 148 2.14 10.51 6.64
C LEU A 148 1.51 11.09 7.92
N GLY A 149 1.49 12.41 8.07
CA GLY A 149 0.86 13.10 9.20
C GLY A 149 -0.66 12.93 9.28
N GLY A 150 -1.31 12.47 8.21
CA GLY A 150 -2.72 12.09 8.22
C GLY A 150 -3.71 13.24 8.15
N ASP A 151 -3.29 14.40 7.65
CA ASP A 151 -4.17 15.55 7.44
C ASP A 151 -4.56 15.70 5.97
N THR A 152 -5.72 15.15 5.61
CA THR A 152 -6.22 15.22 4.23
C THR A 152 -6.51 16.65 3.78
N ALA A 153 -7.02 17.51 4.66
CA ALA A 153 -7.37 18.87 4.28
C ALA A 153 -6.12 19.72 4.01
N LEU A 154 -5.05 19.51 4.79
CA LEU A 154 -3.75 20.11 4.52
C LEU A 154 -3.16 19.60 3.22
N LEU A 155 -3.25 18.29 2.95
CA LEU A 155 -2.73 17.71 1.71
C LEU A 155 -3.45 18.31 0.48
N GLU A 156 -4.79 18.40 0.50
CA GLU A 156 -5.56 19.08 -0.55
C GLU A 156 -5.13 20.54 -0.74
N ASP A 157 -5.02 21.30 0.37
CA ASP A 157 -4.58 22.71 0.34
C ASP A 157 -3.18 22.85 -0.27
N LEU A 158 -2.27 21.94 0.04
CA LEU A 158 -0.90 21.96 -0.45
C LEU A 158 -0.82 21.62 -1.95
N PHE A 159 -1.59 20.63 -2.42
CA PHE A 159 -1.72 20.34 -3.84
C PHE A 159 -2.28 21.53 -4.61
N GLU A 160 -3.36 22.14 -4.13
CA GLU A 160 -3.95 23.33 -4.76
C GLU A 160 -2.94 24.49 -4.82
N HIS A 161 -2.21 24.71 -3.72
CA HIS A 161 -1.19 25.74 -3.63
C HIS A 161 -0.07 25.54 -4.65
N LEU A 162 0.51 24.34 -4.74
CA LEU A 162 1.57 24.03 -5.69
C LEU A 162 1.08 24.09 -7.14
N LEU A 163 -0.08 23.49 -7.45
CA LEU A 163 -0.64 23.51 -8.80
C LEU A 163 -0.91 24.93 -9.31
N LYS A 164 -1.34 25.81 -8.40
CA LYS A 164 -1.71 27.20 -8.72
C LYS A 164 -0.50 28.13 -8.80
N ASP A 165 0.37 28.08 -7.80
CA ASP A 165 1.42 29.07 -7.59
C ASP A 165 2.78 28.61 -8.19
N ASP A 166 2.97 27.33 -8.50
CA ASP A 166 4.09 26.82 -9.31
C ASP A 166 3.58 26.20 -10.62
N ARG A 167 3.72 26.93 -11.73
CA ARG A 167 3.32 26.44 -13.05
C ARG A 167 4.20 25.30 -13.57
N GLY A 168 5.40 25.13 -13.03
CA GLY A 168 6.28 23.98 -13.32
C GLY A 168 5.94 22.73 -12.50
N PHE A 169 5.12 22.87 -11.45
CA PHE A 169 4.69 21.71 -10.66
C PHE A 169 3.73 20.83 -11.46
N VAL A 170 4.17 19.59 -11.69
CA VAL A 170 3.37 18.48 -12.20
C VAL A 170 3.58 17.32 -11.22
N PRO A 171 2.52 16.86 -10.54
CA PRO A 171 2.65 15.75 -9.61
C PRO A 171 2.88 14.44 -10.36
N ASP A 172 3.69 13.55 -9.81
CA ASP A 172 3.78 12.18 -10.34
C ASP A 172 2.59 11.30 -9.91
N TYR A 173 2.56 10.09 -10.48
CA TYR A 173 1.55 9.08 -10.19
C TYR A 173 1.45 8.74 -8.69
N TRP A 174 2.58 8.68 -7.97
CA TRP A 174 2.60 8.30 -6.56
C TRP A 174 2.00 9.39 -5.69
N GLN A 175 2.32 10.65 -5.98
CA GLN A 175 1.69 11.82 -5.36
C GLN A 175 0.18 11.81 -5.62
N TYR A 176 -0.25 11.63 -6.87
CA TYR A 176 -1.67 11.49 -7.21
C TYR A 176 -2.35 10.36 -6.41
N GLN A 177 -1.72 9.18 -6.35
CA GLN A 177 -2.22 8.04 -5.59
C GLN A 177 -2.39 8.39 -4.11
N THR A 178 -1.43 9.08 -3.48
CA THR A 178 -1.54 9.49 -2.07
C THR A 178 -2.76 10.38 -1.81
N LEU A 179 -3.03 11.34 -2.72
CA LEU A 179 -4.16 12.24 -2.64
C LEU A 179 -5.50 11.50 -2.86
N ALA A 180 -5.57 10.70 -3.93
CA ALA A 180 -6.76 9.92 -4.27
C ALA A 180 -7.15 8.92 -3.16
N ARG A 181 -6.14 8.34 -2.50
CA ARG A 181 -6.34 7.48 -1.32
C ARG A 181 -7.00 8.27 -0.19
N ARG A 182 -6.46 9.44 0.17
CA ARG A 182 -7.00 10.26 1.27
C ARG A 182 -8.44 10.70 1.01
N TRP A 183 -8.79 11.00 -0.23
CA TRP A 183 -10.17 11.24 -0.63
C TRP A 183 -11.08 10.01 -0.44
N SER A 184 -10.59 8.83 -0.81
CA SER A 184 -11.33 7.59 -0.64
C SER A 184 -11.58 7.26 0.85
N GLU A 185 -10.62 7.54 1.73
CA GLU A 185 -10.74 7.34 3.18
C GLU A 185 -11.74 8.30 3.85
N LEU A 186 -11.82 9.55 3.40
CA LEU A 186 -12.81 10.51 3.89
C LEU A 186 -14.24 10.21 3.42
N GLY A 187 -14.39 9.50 2.31
CA GLY A 187 -15.66 9.30 1.62
C GLY A 187 -16.21 10.57 0.95
N GLY A 188 -17.49 10.52 0.58
CA GLY A 188 -18.19 11.63 -0.10
C GLY A 188 -18.04 11.59 -1.63
N ALA A 189 -17.72 12.74 -2.24
CA ALA A 189 -17.55 12.84 -3.68
C ALA A 189 -16.45 11.89 -4.16
N ARG A 190 -16.69 11.22 -5.30
CA ARG A 190 -15.72 10.30 -5.88
C ARG A 190 -14.43 11.05 -6.27
N PRO A 191 -13.25 10.41 -6.21
CA PRO A 191 -11.98 11.04 -6.55
C PRO A 191 -12.01 11.80 -7.88
N GLU A 192 -12.73 11.30 -8.87
CA GLU A 192 -12.85 11.89 -10.20
C GLU A 192 -13.47 13.29 -10.18
N ALA A 193 -14.54 13.47 -9.40
CA ALA A 193 -15.17 14.78 -9.24
C ALA A 193 -14.27 15.76 -8.47
N ARG A 194 -13.48 15.26 -7.52
CA ARG A 194 -12.54 16.06 -6.72
C ARG A 194 -11.34 16.54 -7.54
N VAL A 195 -10.84 15.71 -8.45
CA VAL A 195 -9.78 16.11 -9.39
C VAL A 195 -10.25 17.25 -10.28
N ALA A 196 -11.42 17.12 -10.90
CA ALA A 196 -11.93 18.15 -11.79
C ALA A 196 -12.07 19.51 -11.08
N ASP A 197 -12.65 19.50 -9.87
CA ASP A 197 -12.76 20.70 -9.02
C ASP A 197 -11.39 21.26 -8.60
N LEU A 198 -10.41 20.41 -8.27
CA LEU A 198 -9.05 20.84 -7.92
C LEU A 198 -8.37 21.54 -9.10
N LEU A 199 -8.42 20.95 -10.30
CA LEU A 199 -7.79 21.51 -11.50
C LEU A 199 -8.46 22.82 -11.92
N GLU A 200 -9.79 22.91 -11.85
CA GLU A 200 -10.53 24.14 -12.14
C GLU A 200 -10.13 25.26 -11.15
N ARG A 201 -10.07 24.98 -9.84
CA ARG A 201 -9.69 25.99 -8.83
C ARG A 201 -8.22 26.42 -8.92
N ALA A 202 -7.36 25.53 -9.40
CA ALA A 202 -5.95 25.81 -9.63
C ALA A 202 -5.66 26.43 -11.01
N GLU A 203 -6.65 26.51 -11.90
CA GLU A 203 -6.51 26.94 -13.29
C GLU A 203 -5.48 26.07 -14.04
N ARG A 204 -5.60 24.74 -13.90
CA ARG A 204 -4.69 23.71 -14.45
C ARG A 204 -5.42 22.64 -15.26
N GLU A 205 -6.49 23.00 -15.97
CA GLU A 205 -7.28 22.06 -16.76
C GLU A 205 -6.47 21.34 -17.86
N GLU A 206 -5.30 21.87 -18.25
CA GLU A 206 -4.37 21.20 -19.16
C GLU A 206 -3.85 19.85 -18.60
N LEU A 207 -3.84 19.65 -17.28
CA LEU A 207 -3.42 18.39 -16.65
C LEU A 207 -4.51 17.30 -16.63
N THR A 208 -5.69 17.57 -17.19
CA THR A 208 -6.84 16.65 -17.14
C THR A 208 -6.48 15.28 -17.72
N ASP A 209 -5.83 15.25 -18.89
CA ASP A 209 -5.46 14.00 -19.56
C ASP A 209 -4.47 13.17 -18.73
N LEU A 210 -3.46 13.81 -18.13
CA LEU A 210 -2.50 13.16 -17.24
C LEU A 210 -3.19 12.54 -16.01
N PHE A 211 -4.09 13.29 -15.37
CA PHE A 211 -4.81 12.81 -14.20
C PHE A 211 -5.77 11.67 -14.55
N ASP A 212 -6.36 11.67 -15.75
CA ASP A 212 -7.16 10.56 -16.25
C ASP A 212 -6.34 9.30 -16.54
N ILE A 213 -5.10 9.46 -17.04
CA ILE A 213 -4.14 8.36 -17.17
C ILE A 213 -3.82 7.79 -15.79
N TYR A 214 -3.44 8.64 -14.82
CA TYR A 214 -3.15 8.22 -13.45
C TYR A 214 -4.34 7.53 -12.78
N ARG A 215 -5.56 8.02 -13.01
CA ARG A 215 -6.79 7.38 -12.53
C ARG A 215 -6.94 5.97 -13.09
N CYS A 216 -6.79 5.78 -14.39
CA CYS A 216 -6.90 4.46 -15.01
C CYS A 216 -5.84 3.49 -14.47
N MET A 217 -4.59 3.97 -14.31
CA MET A 217 -3.51 3.22 -13.68
C MET A 217 -3.83 2.84 -12.23
N LEU A 218 -4.30 3.81 -11.42
CA LEU A 218 -4.65 3.59 -10.01
C LEU A 218 -5.76 2.56 -9.86
N ARG A 219 -6.84 2.72 -10.64
CA ARG A 219 -7.99 1.80 -10.65
C ARG A 219 -7.68 0.44 -11.25
N GLN A 220 -6.54 0.31 -11.94
CA GLN A 220 -6.15 -0.88 -12.70
C GLN A 220 -7.22 -1.30 -13.72
N THR A 221 -7.93 -0.32 -14.27
CA THR A 221 -8.98 -0.51 -15.28
C THR A 221 -8.52 0.11 -16.58
N ASP A 222 -8.49 -0.65 -17.68
CA ASP A 222 -8.05 -0.18 -18.99
C ASP A 222 -6.61 0.42 -18.96
N VAL A 223 -5.67 -0.28 -18.34
CA VAL A 223 -4.28 0.18 -18.24
C VAL A 223 -3.61 0.27 -19.63
N ALA A 224 -3.95 -0.64 -20.53
CA ALA A 224 -3.44 -0.61 -21.91
C ALA A 224 -3.89 0.67 -22.64
N GLY A 225 -5.18 1.03 -22.58
CA GLY A 225 -5.68 2.28 -23.15
C GLY A 225 -5.09 3.52 -22.47
N ALA A 226 -4.80 3.45 -21.17
CA ALA A 226 -4.08 4.52 -20.48
C ALA A 226 -2.64 4.69 -21.00
N PHE A 227 -1.93 3.61 -21.31
CA PHE A 227 -0.59 3.65 -21.90
C PHE A 227 -0.59 4.19 -23.33
N GLU A 228 -1.62 3.89 -24.13
CA GLU A 228 -1.78 4.47 -25.46
C GLU A 228 -1.95 5.99 -25.37
N ARG A 229 -2.86 6.47 -24.52
CA ARG A 229 -3.03 7.93 -24.29
C ARG A 229 -1.76 8.59 -23.75
N ALA A 230 -1.06 7.90 -22.84
CA ALA A 230 0.20 8.39 -22.29
C ALA A 230 1.28 8.61 -23.35
N ALA A 231 1.32 7.78 -24.40
CA ALA A 231 2.30 7.91 -25.47
C ALA A 231 2.11 9.21 -26.29
N ASP A 232 0.90 9.77 -26.28
CA ASP A 232 0.54 11.00 -27.00
C ASP A 232 0.79 12.28 -26.18
N LEU A 233 1.22 12.17 -24.91
CA LEU A 233 1.60 13.32 -24.10
C LEU A 233 2.79 14.05 -24.74
N THR A 234 2.66 15.38 -24.86
CA THR A 234 3.66 16.24 -25.52
C THR A 234 4.46 17.09 -24.54
N ASP A 235 3.95 17.33 -23.33
CA ASP A 235 4.67 18.10 -22.31
C ASP A 235 5.85 17.29 -21.72
N PRO A 236 7.09 17.82 -21.75
CA PRO A 236 8.26 17.11 -21.26
C PRO A 236 8.19 16.72 -19.78
N VAL A 237 7.60 17.55 -18.92
CA VAL A 237 7.54 17.31 -17.47
C VAL A 237 6.53 16.22 -17.18
N GLU A 238 5.35 16.24 -17.82
CA GLU A 238 4.37 15.16 -17.68
C GLU A 238 4.95 13.80 -18.09
N ARG A 239 5.70 13.79 -19.20
CA ARG A 239 6.37 12.60 -19.73
C ARG A 239 7.44 12.08 -18.76
N GLU A 240 8.27 12.95 -18.21
CA GLU A 240 9.29 12.62 -17.20
C GLU A 240 8.63 12.02 -15.95
N ARG A 241 7.59 12.66 -15.42
CA ARG A 241 6.86 12.21 -14.20
C ARG A 241 6.24 10.84 -14.40
N LEU A 242 5.63 10.61 -15.56
CA LEU A 242 5.06 9.32 -15.88
C LEU A 242 6.13 8.26 -16.12
N ALA A 243 7.22 8.57 -16.83
CA ALA A 243 8.35 7.66 -17.04
C ALA A 243 8.96 7.19 -15.71
N GLY A 244 9.24 8.11 -14.78
CA GLY A 244 9.76 7.78 -13.46
C GLY A 244 8.83 6.87 -12.66
N SER A 245 7.51 7.02 -12.81
CA SER A 245 6.55 6.12 -12.14
C SER A 245 6.62 4.67 -12.64
N LEU A 246 6.96 4.45 -13.91
CA LEU A 246 7.07 3.11 -14.51
C LEU A 246 8.26 2.32 -13.93
N LEU A 247 9.32 3.00 -13.48
CA LEU A 247 10.47 2.37 -12.83
C LEU A 247 10.10 1.75 -11.49
N GLY A 248 9.31 2.46 -10.70
CA GLY A 248 8.90 2.03 -9.36
C GLY A 248 7.68 1.10 -9.35
N ALA A 249 6.85 1.13 -10.40
CA ALA A 249 5.63 0.34 -10.48
C ALA A 249 5.93 -1.12 -10.78
N SER A 250 5.34 -2.04 -10.03
CA SER A 250 5.35 -3.47 -10.35
C SER A 250 4.40 -3.76 -11.52
N GLN A 251 4.91 -4.04 -12.72
CA GLN A 251 4.04 -4.42 -13.84
C GLN A 251 3.82 -5.94 -13.87
N PRO A 252 2.56 -6.39 -14.06
CA PRO A 252 2.27 -7.78 -14.39
C PRO A 252 2.98 -8.23 -15.68
N ASN A 253 3.21 -9.54 -15.82
CA ASN A 253 3.81 -10.12 -17.03
C ASN A 253 3.07 -9.71 -18.32
N ALA A 254 1.75 -9.51 -18.24
CA ALA A 254 0.94 -9.09 -19.39
C ALA A 254 1.17 -7.62 -19.81
N LEU A 255 1.73 -6.77 -18.94
CA LEU A 255 1.87 -5.33 -19.16
C LEU A 255 3.31 -4.84 -19.22
N ILE A 256 4.29 -5.63 -18.77
CA ILE A 256 5.69 -5.19 -18.71
C ILE A 256 6.26 -4.79 -20.08
N GLU A 257 5.92 -5.52 -21.15
CA GLU A 257 6.36 -5.15 -22.51
C GLU A 257 5.80 -3.79 -22.95
N ALA A 258 4.51 -3.55 -22.72
CA ALA A 258 3.88 -2.27 -23.03
C ALA A 258 4.44 -1.13 -22.17
N ALA A 259 4.75 -1.40 -20.90
CA ALA A 259 5.37 -0.41 -20.00
C ALA A 259 6.79 -0.04 -20.44
N VAL A 260 7.58 -1.01 -20.90
CA VAL A 260 8.93 -0.77 -21.43
C VAL A 260 8.86 0.03 -22.73
N ALA A 261 7.94 -0.32 -23.63
CA ALA A 261 7.71 0.42 -24.86
C ALA A 261 7.24 1.86 -24.59
N LEU A 262 6.38 2.06 -23.58
CA LEU A 262 5.94 3.38 -23.16
C LEU A 262 7.11 4.18 -22.54
N HIS A 263 7.87 3.60 -21.61
CA HIS A 263 9.03 4.27 -21.00
C HIS A 263 10.02 4.74 -22.07
N ALA A 264 10.36 3.87 -23.03
CA ALA A 264 11.25 4.21 -24.16
C ALA A 264 10.70 5.33 -25.06
N LYS A 265 9.37 5.54 -25.08
CA LYS A 265 8.76 6.68 -25.77
C LYS A 265 8.78 7.94 -24.94
N LEU A 266 8.72 7.86 -23.61
CA LEU A 266 8.58 9.01 -22.71
C LEU A 266 9.93 9.61 -22.29
N SER A 267 10.95 8.77 -22.08
CA SER A 267 12.26 9.14 -21.53
C SER A 267 13.39 8.76 -22.49
N GLU A 268 14.43 9.60 -22.55
CA GLU A 268 15.68 9.33 -23.28
C GLU A 268 16.79 8.80 -22.35
N GLU A 269 16.53 8.66 -21.05
CA GLU A 269 17.51 8.22 -20.04
C GLU A 269 17.92 6.76 -20.26
N ARG A 270 19.18 6.56 -20.62
CA ARG A 270 19.69 5.24 -21.04
C ARG A 270 19.67 4.22 -19.91
N ASP A 271 20.07 4.63 -18.70
CA ASP A 271 20.15 3.75 -17.54
C ASP A 271 18.76 3.28 -17.09
N GLU A 272 17.76 4.16 -17.17
CA GLU A 272 16.37 3.81 -16.91
C GLU A 272 15.84 2.80 -17.94
N LEU A 273 16.14 3.04 -19.22
CA LEU A 273 15.73 2.14 -20.30
C LEU A 273 16.40 0.76 -20.14
N ASP A 274 17.70 0.71 -19.82
CA ASP A 274 18.42 -0.54 -19.59
C ASP A 274 17.83 -1.29 -18.37
N PHE A 275 17.42 -0.59 -17.32
CA PHE A 275 16.70 -1.18 -16.19
C PHE A 275 15.35 -1.77 -16.60
N MET A 276 14.53 -1.02 -17.34
CA MET A 276 13.23 -1.49 -17.83
C MET A 276 13.40 -2.70 -18.76
N GLN A 277 14.38 -2.67 -19.66
CA GLN A 277 14.71 -3.80 -20.53
C GLN A 277 15.19 -5.02 -19.76
N ALA A 278 15.94 -4.82 -18.66
CA ALA A 278 16.35 -5.93 -17.78
C ALA A 278 15.13 -6.59 -17.13
N ARG A 279 14.14 -5.82 -16.67
CA ARG A 279 12.88 -6.35 -16.14
C ARG A 279 12.10 -7.13 -17.19
N LEU A 280 12.04 -6.64 -18.43
CA LEU A 280 11.44 -7.36 -19.54
C LEU A 280 12.18 -8.67 -19.85
N ALA A 281 13.52 -8.64 -19.81
CA ALA A 281 14.34 -9.83 -20.02
C ALA A 281 14.07 -10.90 -18.96
N ILE A 282 13.95 -10.54 -17.68
CA ILE A 282 13.52 -11.45 -16.60
C ILE A 282 12.14 -12.04 -16.91
N ALA A 283 11.15 -11.20 -17.23
CA ALA A 283 9.79 -11.67 -17.52
C ALA A 283 9.72 -12.60 -18.75
N GLN A 284 10.65 -12.47 -19.68
CA GLN A 284 10.79 -13.32 -20.88
C GLN A 284 11.79 -14.48 -20.69
N LEU A 285 12.30 -14.69 -19.48
CA LEU A 285 13.28 -15.74 -19.13
C LEU A 285 14.60 -15.63 -19.91
N ARG A 286 14.98 -14.41 -20.34
CA ARG A 286 16.24 -14.07 -21.01
C ARG A 286 17.31 -13.67 -19.99
N TRP A 287 17.82 -14.64 -19.25
CA TRP A 287 18.66 -14.41 -18.07
C TRP A 287 20.00 -13.75 -18.40
N GLU A 288 20.67 -14.17 -19.47
CA GLU A 288 21.95 -13.57 -19.90
C GLU A 288 21.79 -12.10 -20.31
N ASP A 289 20.68 -11.77 -20.98
CA ASP A 289 20.37 -10.39 -21.35
C ASP A 289 20.13 -9.52 -20.12
N ALA A 290 19.41 -10.04 -19.11
CA ALA A 290 19.22 -9.35 -17.84
C ALA A 290 20.57 -9.08 -17.14
N LEU A 291 21.53 -10.00 -17.19
CA LEU A 291 22.89 -9.77 -16.67
C LEU A 291 23.66 -8.71 -17.45
N ALA A 292 23.53 -8.68 -18.78
CA ALA A 292 24.18 -7.66 -19.59
C ALA A 292 23.63 -6.26 -19.30
N LEU A 293 22.31 -6.12 -19.28
CA LEU A 293 21.60 -4.85 -19.10
C LEU A 293 21.76 -4.25 -17.70
N THR A 294 21.90 -5.09 -16.68
CA THR A 294 22.12 -4.63 -15.29
C THR A 294 23.56 -4.29 -14.96
N GLY A 295 24.53 -4.69 -15.80
CA GLY A 295 25.95 -4.46 -15.56
C GLY A 295 26.31 -2.99 -15.35
N PRO A 296 25.92 -2.08 -16.29
CA PRO A 296 26.15 -0.64 -16.15
C PRO A 296 25.49 -0.01 -14.92
N LEU A 297 24.39 -0.60 -14.43
CA LEU A 297 23.58 -0.05 -13.34
C LEU A 297 24.16 -0.29 -11.94
N LEU A 298 25.23 -1.09 -11.82
CA LEU A 298 25.81 -1.46 -10.53
C LEU A 298 26.43 -0.27 -9.77
N ASP A 299 26.84 0.78 -10.50
CA ASP A 299 27.35 2.02 -9.94
C ASP A 299 26.30 3.15 -9.88
N HIS A 300 25.09 2.89 -10.38
CA HIS A 300 24.02 3.89 -10.43
C HIS A 300 23.47 4.18 -9.02
N ARG A 301 23.31 5.46 -8.67
CA ARG A 301 22.95 5.88 -7.31
C ARG A 301 21.61 5.32 -6.82
N GLU A 302 20.60 5.28 -7.68
CA GLU A 302 19.21 4.92 -7.31
C GLU A 302 18.80 3.52 -7.75
N LEU A 303 19.20 3.09 -8.95
CA LEU A 303 18.86 1.79 -9.53
C LEU A 303 19.75 0.62 -9.09
N ARG A 304 20.89 0.86 -8.43
CA ARG A 304 21.87 -0.18 -8.08
C ARG A 304 21.23 -1.38 -7.37
N ASP A 305 20.55 -1.16 -6.24
CA ASP A 305 20.03 -2.28 -5.44
C ASP A 305 18.91 -3.04 -6.17
N GLN A 306 18.16 -2.35 -7.04
CA GLN A 306 17.15 -2.95 -7.90
C GLN A 306 17.82 -3.82 -8.99
N ALA A 307 18.86 -3.31 -9.63
CA ALA A 307 19.65 -4.04 -10.61
C ALA A 307 20.34 -5.27 -9.98
N VAL A 308 20.86 -5.15 -8.75
CA VAL A 308 21.42 -6.28 -8.00
C VAL A 308 20.37 -7.36 -7.74
N CYS A 309 19.12 -7.00 -7.44
CA CYS A 309 18.03 -7.97 -7.32
C CYS A 309 17.76 -8.73 -8.63
N LEU A 310 17.63 -8.01 -9.75
CA LEU A 310 17.42 -8.65 -11.07
C LEU A 310 18.59 -9.56 -11.45
N ARG A 311 19.82 -9.15 -11.15
CA ARG A 311 21.02 -9.97 -11.34
C ARG A 311 21.01 -11.23 -10.48
N ALA A 312 20.67 -11.10 -9.20
CA ALA A 312 20.63 -12.23 -8.29
C ALA A 312 19.66 -13.30 -8.80
N LEU A 313 18.50 -12.89 -9.30
CA LEU A 313 17.52 -13.78 -9.91
C LEU A 313 18.08 -14.46 -11.18
N ALA A 314 18.65 -13.68 -12.10
CA ALA A 314 19.24 -14.23 -13.34
C ALA A 314 20.38 -15.22 -13.05
N LEU A 315 21.29 -14.90 -12.12
CA LEU A 315 22.38 -15.78 -11.69
C LEU A 315 21.84 -17.10 -11.12
N ALA A 316 20.77 -17.04 -10.31
CA ALA A 316 20.14 -18.22 -9.75
C ALA A 316 19.60 -19.16 -10.84
N HIS A 317 18.93 -18.63 -11.86
CA HIS A 317 18.44 -19.42 -13.00
C HIS A 317 19.55 -19.96 -13.90
N LEU A 318 20.70 -19.30 -13.96
CA LEU A 318 21.88 -19.75 -14.69
C LEU A 318 22.74 -20.76 -13.91
N GLY A 319 22.35 -21.10 -12.67
CA GLY A 319 23.07 -22.05 -11.82
C GLY A 319 24.25 -21.48 -11.04
N ASP A 320 24.47 -20.16 -11.08
CA ASP A 320 25.50 -19.47 -10.30
C ASP A 320 24.94 -19.07 -8.92
N HIS A 321 24.66 -20.07 -8.10
CA HIS A 321 23.98 -19.89 -6.82
C HIS A 321 24.82 -19.14 -5.78
N ASP A 322 26.15 -19.19 -5.88
CA ASP A 322 27.05 -18.49 -4.96
C ASP A 322 27.02 -16.98 -5.19
N ASN A 323 27.16 -16.53 -6.44
CA ASN A 323 27.06 -15.09 -6.74
C ASN A 323 25.63 -14.58 -6.54
N ALA A 324 24.62 -15.40 -6.84
CA ALA A 324 23.23 -15.07 -6.54
C ALA A 324 23.01 -14.85 -5.04
N ARG A 325 23.55 -15.73 -4.18
CA ARG A 325 23.49 -15.58 -2.71
C ARG A 325 24.18 -14.30 -2.25
N ALA A 326 25.40 -14.03 -2.73
CA ALA A 326 26.13 -12.83 -2.35
C ALA A 326 25.36 -11.54 -2.72
N ALA A 327 24.72 -11.52 -3.90
CA ALA A 327 23.88 -10.41 -4.34
C ALA A 327 22.61 -10.25 -3.47
N VAL A 328 21.95 -11.35 -3.11
CA VAL A 328 20.80 -11.33 -2.17
C VAL A 328 21.21 -10.77 -0.80
N GLU A 329 22.30 -11.27 -0.23
CA GLU A 329 22.80 -10.84 1.08
C GLU A 329 23.21 -9.36 1.07
N HIS A 330 23.81 -8.87 -0.03
CA HIS A 330 24.16 -7.46 -0.21
C HIS A 330 22.95 -6.54 -0.01
N VAL A 331 21.80 -6.90 -0.61
CA VAL A 331 20.57 -6.10 -0.52
C VAL A 331 19.88 -6.32 0.82
N ARG A 332 19.68 -7.58 1.25
CA ARG A 332 18.99 -7.92 2.52
C ARG A 332 19.63 -7.23 3.72
N PHE A 333 20.95 -7.29 3.84
CA PHE A 333 21.69 -6.74 4.97
C PHE A 333 22.28 -5.35 4.71
N GLY A 334 22.00 -4.78 3.54
CA GLY A 334 22.41 -3.42 3.19
C GLY A 334 21.77 -2.38 4.12
N GLN A 335 22.58 -1.45 4.63
CA GLN A 335 22.09 -0.36 5.49
C GLN A 335 21.21 0.64 4.74
N ARG A 336 21.47 0.82 3.43
CA ARG A 336 20.77 1.80 2.59
C ARG A 336 19.64 1.20 1.75
N ALA A 337 19.56 -0.13 1.68
CA ALA A 337 18.50 -0.80 0.93
C ALA A 337 17.15 -0.55 1.63
N PRO A 338 16.14 -0.03 0.93
CA PRO A 338 14.81 0.11 1.49
C PRO A 338 14.18 -1.26 1.76
N TRP A 339 13.26 -1.30 2.72
CA TRP A 339 12.64 -2.55 3.18
C TRP A 339 12.01 -3.37 2.05
N PHE A 340 11.39 -2.73 1.05
CA PHE A 340 10.76 -3.43 -0.06
C PHE A 340 11.77 -4.16 -0.96
N LEU A 341 13.00 -3.64 -1.11
CA LEU A 341 14.07 -4.36 -1.81
C LEU A 341 14.66 -5.49 -0.96
N LYS A 342 14.68 -5.34 0.36
CA LYS A 342 15.03 -6.45 1.27
C LYS A 342 14.03 -7.60 1.15
N GLY A 343 12.73 -7.26 1.12
CA GLY A 343 11.67 -8.23 0.84
C GLY A 343 11.81 -8.91 -0.52
N ARG A 344 12.06 -8.16 -1.60
CA ARG A 344 12.35 -8.75 -2.92
C ARG A 344 13.58 -9.67 -2.88
N ALA A 345 14.65 -9.26 -2.21
CA ALA A 345 15.85 -10.07 -2.08
C ALA A 345 15.59 -11.37 -1.29
N ALA A 346 14.72 -11.35 -0.26
CA ALA A 346 14.28 -12.56 0.42
C ALA A 346 13.53 -13.53 -0.52
N MET A 347 12.61 -13.02 -1.34
CA MET A 347 11.90 -13.80 -2.36
C MET A 347 12.85 -14.42 -3.39
N ILE A 348 13.84 -13.64 -3.85
CA ILE A 348 14.89 -14.16 -4.74
C ILE A 348 15.73 -15.23 -4.04
N GLY A 349 16.04 -15.04 -2.76
CA GLY A 349 16.73 -16.04 -1.93
C GLY A 349 15.99 -17.37 -1.85
N MET A 350 14.66 -17.33 -1.72
CA MET A 350 13.79 -18.51 -1.79
C MET A 350 13.88 -19.19 -3.16
N THR A 351 13.70 -18.46 -4.26
CA THR A 351 13.81 -19.02 -5.63
C THR A 351 15.18 -19.63 -5.88
N ARG A 352 16.25 -18.91 -5.48
CA ARG A 352 17.63 -19.39 -5.57
C ARG A 352 17.82 -20.70 -4.82
N ARG A 353 17.30 -20.82 -3.60
CA ARG A 353 17.38 -22.06 -2.83
C ARG A 353 16.63 -23.20 -3.50
N LEU A 354 15.43 -22.95 -4.00
CA LEU A 354 14.64 -23.95 -4.71
C LEU A 354 15.39 -24.53 -5.92
N LEU A 355 16.07 -23.67 -6.69
CA LEU A 355 16.86 -24.07 -7.85
C LEU A 355 18.13 -24.82 -7.46
N GLU A 356 18.84 -24.35 -6.43
CA GLU A 356 20.05 -25.01 -5.90
C GLU A 356 19.75 -26.44 -5.41
N ASP A 357 18.58 -26.63 -4.78
CA ASP A 357 18.13 -27.94 -4.31
C ASP A 357 17.61 -28.85 -5.46
N GLY A 358 17.69 -28.40 -6.73
CA GLY A 358 17.27 -29.15 -7.91
C GLY A 358 15.77 -29.11 -8.21
N GLY A 359 15.03 -28.21 -7.56
CA GLY A 359 13.61 -27.97 -7.81
C GLY A 359 13.34 -27.23 -9.12
N GLN A 360 12.08 -27.24 -9.57
CA GLN A 360 11.64 -26.42 -10.69
C GLN A 360 11.21 -25.03 -10.20
N PRO A 361 11.41 -23.96 -10.99
CA PRO A 361 10.86 -22.65 -10.68
C PRO A 361 9.34 -22.71 -10.49
N VAL A 362 8.81 -21.97 -9.53
CA VAL A 362 7.39 -22.04 -9.12
C VAL A 362 6.47 -21.60 -10.26
N GLU A 363 6.91 -20.63 -11.06
CA GLU A 363 6.23 -20.11 -12.24
C GLU A 363 6.09 -21.14 -13.38
N ALA A 364 6.96 -22.15 -13.42
CA ALA A 364 6.91 -23.23 -14.41
C ALA A 364 6.01 -24.39 -13.95
N LEU A 365 5.55 -24.39 -12.69
CA LEU A 365 4.71 -25.45 -12.17
C LEU A 365 3.29 -25.33 -12.71
N ALA A 366 2.76 -26.43 -13.24
CA ALA A 366 1.32 -26.53 -13.49
C ALA A 366 0.56 -26.54 -12.15
N SER A 367 -0.63 -25.92 -12.15
CA SER A 367 -1.54 -26.03 -11.01
C SER A 367 -1.84 -27.51 -10.74
N PRO A 368 -1.62 -28.02 -9.51
CA PRO A 368 -1.85 -29.42 -9.23
C PRO A 368 -3.30 -29.84 -9.46
N ALA A 369 -3.49 -31.05 -9.98
CA ALA A 369 -4.70 -31.79 -9.69
C ALA A 369 -4.64 -32.24 -8.22
N LEU A 370 -5.32 -31.53 -7.33
CA LEU A 370 -5.45 -31.94 -5.95
C LEU A 370 -6.57 -32.98 -5.81
N ALA A 371 -6.34 -34.01 -5.00
CA ALA A 371 -7.32 -35.07 -4.82
C ALA A 371 -8.60 -34.51 -4.17
N VAL A 372 -9.75 -35.03 -4.59
CA VAL A 372 -11.02 -34.84 -3.90
C VAL A 372 -11.33 -36.13 -3.16
N ARG A 373 -11.18 -36.13 -1.83
CA ARG A 373 -11.55 -37.28 -0.99
C ARG A 373 -13.01 -37.21 -0.54
N GLN A 374 -13.55 -38.36 -0.11
CA GLN A 374 -14.85 -38.43 0.57
C GLN A 374 -14.81 -37.64 1.89
N GLY A 375 -15.87 -36.88 2.17
CA GLY A 375 -15.94 -35.96 3.32
C GLY A 375 -16.18 -34.52 2.89
N LEU A 376 -16.12 -33.58 3.84
CA LEU A 376 -16.14 -32.14 3.57
C LEU A 376 -14.81 -31.56 4.07
N PRO A 377 -13.91 -31.08 3.20
CA PRO A 377 -12.67 -30.46 3.62
C PRO A 377 -12.98 -29.18 4.42
N MET A 378 -12.07 -28.79 5.32
CA MET A 378 -12.27 -27.65 6.22
C MET A 378 -11.36 -26.49 5.84
N ALA A 379 -11.96 -25.34 5.55
CA ALA A 379 -11.28 -24.06 5.49
C ALA A 379 -11.36 -23.37 6.85
N GLN A 380 -10.29 -22.71 7.27
CA GLN A 380 -10.22 -21.94 8.52
C GLN A 380 -9.77 -20.51 8.24
N ALA A 381 -10.44 -19.53 8.85
CA ALA A 381 -10.14 -18.11 8.68
C ALA A 381 -10.36 -17.33 9.98
N LEU A 382 -9.85 -16.10 10.04
CA LEU A 382 -10.06 -15.16 11.14
C LEU A 382 -10.89 -13.96 10.66
N TRP A 383 -11.82 -13.50 11.50
CA TRP A 383 -12.43 -12.19 11.32
C TRP A 383 -12.48 -11.41 12.63
N ILE A 384 -12.08 -10.14 12.56
CA ILE A 384 -12.18 -9.18 13.67
C ILE A 384 -12.93 -7.97 13.15
N GLY A 385 -14.16 -7.82 13.63
CA GLY A 385 -15.01 -6.70 13.27
C GLY A 385 -16.47 -7.04 13.51
N PRO A 386 -17.33 -6.03 13.71
CA PRO A 386 -18.73 -6.23 14.06
C PRO A 386 -19.55 -6.84 12.91
N ARG A 387 -19.07 -6.71 11.66
CA ARG A 387 -19.82 -7.08 10.46
C ARG A 387 -18.89 -7.52 9.35
N LEU A 388 -19.22 -8.60 8.65
CA LEU A 388 -18.54 -9.02 7.42
C LEU A 388 -18.89 -8.08 6.27
N ARG A 389 -17.94 -7.79 5.38
CA ARG A 389 -18.22 -7.04 4.16
C ARG A 389 -18.62 -8.00 3.05
N TRP A 390 -19.03 -7.44 1.91
CA TRP A 390 -19.51 -8.24 0.77
C TRP A 390 -18.43 -9.19 0.21
N ILE A 391 -17.14 -8.81 0.29
CA ILE A 391 -16.02 -9.65 -0.13
C ILE A 391 -15.92 -10.89 0.76
N GLU A 392 -16.01 -10.70 2.08
CA GLU A 392 -15.96 -11.82 3.03
C GLU A 392 -17.18 -12.72 2.94
N GLU A 393 -18.38 -12.16 2.77
CA GLU A 393 -19.59 -12.93 2.53
C GLU A 393 -19.47 -13.77 1.24
N LEU A 394 -18.94 -13.17 0.16
CA LEU A 394 -18.71 -13.87 -1.11
C LEU A 394 -17.70 -15.00 -0.99
N SER A 395 -16.58 -14.75 -0.31
CA SER A 395 -15.56 -15.77 -0.01
C SER A 395 -16.18 -16.94 0.74
N MET A 396 -16.83 -16.71 1.88
CA MET A 396 -17.42 -17.78 2.69
C MET A 396 -18.49 -18.55 1.89
N LYS A 397 -19.37 -17.84 1.17
CA LYS A 397 -20.39 -18.46 0.32
C LYS A 397 -19.77 -19.36 -0.75
N SER A 398 -18.63 -18.99 -1.34
CA SER A 398 -17.95 -19.79 -2.36
C SER A 398 -17.50 -21.16 -1.84
N TYR A 399 -16.91 -21.19 -0.65
CA TYR A 399 -16.49 -22.44 0.01
C TYR A 399 -17.69 -23.32 0.34
N LEU A 400 -18.76 -22.74 0.90
CA LEU A 400 -19.99 -23.47 1.25
C LEU A 400 -20.66 -24.06 -0.01
N LEU A 401 -20.76 -23.28 -1.09
CA LEU A 401 -21.28 -23.76 -2.38
C LEU A 401 -20.42 -24.89 -2.94
N ASN A 402 -19.11 -24.86 -2.75
CA ASN A 402 -18.22 -25.94 -3.18
C ASN A 402 -18.20 -27.15 -2.23
N GLY A 403 -19.05 -27.18 -1.21
CA GLY A 403 -19.17 -28.29 -0.26
C GLY A 403 -17.98 -28.41 0.68
N TRP A 404 -17.40 -27.26 1.09
CA TRP A 404 -16.46 -27.19 2.21
C TRP A 404 -17.20 -26.96 3.52
N ARG A 405 -16.58 -27.38 4.62
CA ARG A 405 -16.84 -26.78 5.93
C ARG A 405 -16.02 -25.50 6.04
N TYR A 406 -16.60 -24.47 6.64
CA TYR A 406 -15.92 -23.20 6.83
C TYR A 406 -15.94 -22.83 8.30
N LYS A 407 -14.76 -22.73 8.93
CA LYS A 407 -14.61 -22.34 10.33
C LYS A 407 -14.06 -20.93 10.43
N LEU A 408 -14.83 -20.05 11.04
CA LEU A 408 -14.48 -18.65 11.25
C LEU A 408 -14.13 -18.41 12.73
N TYR A 409 -12.87 -18.10 12.99
CA TYR A 409 -12.41 -17.66 14.30
C TYR A 409 -12.77 -16.19 14.50
N VAL A 410 -13.41 -15.88 15.62
CA VAL A 410 -13.84 -14.52 15.99
C VAL A 410 -13.65 -14.29 17.48
N TYR A 411 -13.38 -13.04 17.86
CA TYR A 411 -13.46 -12.64 19.28
C TYR A 411 -14.89 -12.29 19.68
N ASP A 412 -15.66 -11.69 18.77
CA ASP A 412 -17.10 -11.45 18.92
C ASP A 412 -17.82 -11.89 17.63
N PRO A 413 -19.01 -12.52 17.72
CA PRO A 413 -19.77 -12.92 16.53
C PRO A 413 -20.19 -11.71 15.67
N PRO A 414 -19.91 -11.73 14.34
CA PRO A 414 -20.39 -10.70 13.42
C PRO A 414 -21.92 -10.75 13.22
N GLU A 415 -22.51 -9.62 12.88
CA GLU A 415 -23.96 -9.48 12.68
C GLU A 415 -24.55 -10.33 11.54
N ASN A 416 -23.76 -10.60 10.50
CA ASN A 416 -24.21 -11.12 9.20
C ASN A 416 -23.41 -12.35 8.75
N VAL A 417 -23.09 -13.25 9.68
CA VAL A 417 -22.41 -14.51 9.37
C VAL A 417 -23.28 -15.36 8.42
N PRO A 418 -22.77 -15.79 7.24
CA PRO A 418 -23.51 -16.65 6.33
C PRO A 418 -23.93 -17.98 6.97
N GLU A 419 -25.13 -18.46 6.62
CA GLU A 419 -25.62 -19.76 7.06
C GLU A 419 -24.65 -20.88 6.63
N GLY A 420 -24.32 -21.78 7.56
CA GLY A 420 -23.39 -22.89 7.35
C GLY A 420 -21.94 -22.62 7.79
N VAL A 421 -21.61 -21.37 8.15
CA VAL A 421 -20.31 -21.05 8.77
C VAL A 421 -20.27 -21.52 10.22
N GLU A 422 -19.20 -22.21 10.59
CA GLU A 422 -18.93 -22.65 11.96
C GLU A 422 -18.12 -21.59 12.71
N LEU A 423 -18.71 -20.96 13.73
CA LEU A 423 -17.99 -20.00 14.58
C LEU A 423 -17.10 -20.70 15.60
N ALA A 424 -15.90 -20.16 15.80
CA ALA A 424 -14.96 -20.60 16.83
C ALA A 424 -14.36 -19.39 17.58
N ASP A 425 -14.04 -19.58 18.86
CA ASP A 425 -13.41 -18.53 19.66
C ASP A 425 -11.94 -18.32 19.25
N ALA A 426 -11.61 -17.12 18.77
CA ALA A 426 -10.25 -16.73 18.42
C ALA A 426 -9.30 -16.74 19.62
N ALA A 427 -9.80 -16.48 20.85
CA ALA A 427 -9.00 -16.57 22.08
C ALA A 427 -8.50 -17.99 22.36
N SER A 428 -9.10 -19.01 21.74
CA SER A 428 -8.61 -20.38 21.79
C SER A 428 -7.30 -20.58 21.00
N ILE A 429 -6.90 -19.64 20.15
CA ILE A 429 -5.65 -19.65 19.37
C ILE A 429 -4.67 -18.60 19.93
N LEU A 430 -5.06 -17.32 19.91
CA LEU A 430 -4.31 -16.20 20.49
C LEU A 430 -5.24 -15.31 21.32
N PRO A 431 -4.83 -14.86 22.52
CA PRO A 431 -5.67 -14.01 23.37
C PRO A 431 -5.93 -12.63 22.75
N ARG A 432 -7.03 -11.99 23.18
CA ARG A 432 -7.51 -10.74 22.59
C ARG A 432 -6.58 -9.55 22.81
N ASP A 433 -5.82 -9.56 23.89
CA ASP A 433 -4.83 -8.52 24.24
C ASP A 433 -3.58 -8.54 23.34
N MET A 434 -3.40 -9.59 22.53
CA MET A 434 -2.38 -9.64 21.48
C MET A 434 -2.82 -9.00 20.17
N VAL A 435 -4.07 -8.56 20.02
CA VAL A 435 -4.55 -7.92 18.79
C VAL A 435 -3.87 -6.55 18.65
N PHE A 436 -3.23 -6.32 17.50
CA PHE A 436 -2.61 -5.05 17.14
C PHE A 436 -2.91 -4.70 15.67
N THR A 437 -2.78 -3.43 15.33
CA THR A 437 -2.86 -2.93 13.96
C THR A 437 -1.50 -2.42 13.49
N GLU A 438 -1.27 -2.47 12.19
CA GLU A 438 -0.11 -1.87 11.53
C GLU A 438 0.08 -0.40 11.90
N GLY A 439 1.31 -0.03 12.25
CA GLY A 439 1.70 1.31 12.69
C GLY A 439 2.00 2.28 11.55
N ASP A 440 2.63 3.41 11.91
CA ASP A 440 2.90 4.51 10.98
C ASP A 440 3.95 4.15 9.91
N SER A 441 4.91 3.31 10.25
CA SER A 441 5.94 2.76 9.36
C SER A 441 5.37 1.92 8.19
N SER A 442 4.12 1.44 8.31
CA SER A 442 3.43 0.64 7.29
C SER A 442 2.71 1.49 6.24
N GLY A 443 2.79 2.83 6.30
CA GLY A 443 2.40 3.77 5.24
C GLY A 443 1.00 3.55 4.66
N ALA A 444 0.91 2.92 3.48
CA ALA A 444 -0.34 2.56 2.81
C ALA A 444 -1.29 1.71 3.67
N HIS A 445 -0.71 0.93 4.59
CA HIS A 445 -1.39 -0.11 5.35
C HIS A 445 -1.57 0.22 6.84
N LYS A 446 -1.28 1.46 7.27
CA LYS A 446 -1.54 1.92 8.65
C LYS A 446 -2.98 1.58 9.08
N GLY A 447 -3.14 0.98 10.24
CA GLY A 447 -4.42 0.53 10.80
C GLY A 447 -4.89 -0.84 10.30
N SER A 448 -4.18 -1.49 9.38
CA SER A 448 -4.51 -2.84 8.90
C SER A 448 -4.27 -3.88 10.00
N LEU A 449 -5.05 -4.96 9.99
CA LEU A 449 -4.87 -6.14 10.83
C LEU A 449 -4.01 -7.23 10.14
N GLY A 450 -3.39 -6.92 8.99
CA GLY A 450 -2.60 -7.86 8.18
C GLY A 450 -1.55 -8.63 8.98
N ALA A 451 -0.63 -7.91 9.64
CA ALA A 451 0.39 -8.54 10.49
C ALA A 451 -0.19 -9.39 11.64
N PHE A 452 -1.29 -8.96 12.26
CA PHE A 452 -1.94 -9.81 13.28
C PHE A 452 -2.52 -11.10 12.66
N SER A 453 -3.07 -11.02 11.46
CA SER A 453 -3.55 -12.17 10.69
C SER A 453 -2.41 -13.14 10.33
N ASP A 454 -1.22 -12.62 10.00
CA ASP A 454 0.00 -13.42 9.80
C ASP A 454 0.42 -14.14 11.10
N LEU A 455 0.41 -13.45 12.24
CA LEU A 455 0.71 -14.08 13.52
C LEU A 455 -0.32 -15.18 13.86
N PHE A 456 -1.61 -14.89 13.64
CA PHE A 456 -2.70 -15.80 13.93
C PHE A 456 -2.67 -17.05 13.06
N ARG A 457 -2.38 -16.93 11.75
CA ARG A 457 -2.32 -18.10 10.85
C ARG A 457 -1.20 -19.05 11.25
N TYR A 458 -0.02 -18.55 11.63
CA TYR A 458 1.07 -19.41 12.13
C TYR A 458 0.65 -20.12 13.42
N ALA A 459 0.07 -19.40 14.38
CA ALA A 459 -0.42 -19.98 15.63
C ALA A 459 -1.52 -21.02 15.41
N LEU A 460 -2.48 -20.74 14.53
CA LEU A 460 -3.57 -21.65 14.20
C LEU A 460 -3.04 -22.94 13.57
N ILE A 461 -2.25 -22.84 12.50
CA ILE A 461 -1.75 -24.01 11.77
C ILE A 461 -0.81 -24.80 12.68
N HIS A 462 0.05 -24.15 13.46
CA HIS A 462 0.88 -24.85 14.43
C HIS A 462 0.04 -25.60 15.47
N LYS A 463 -1.02 -24.99 16.02
CA LYS A 463 -1.81 -25.59 17.11
C LYS A 463 -2.82 -26.65 16.64
N ARG A 464 -3.43 -26.45 15.48
CA ARG A 464 -4.58 -27.23 14.99
C ARG A 464 -4.32 -27.94 13.67
N GLY A 465 -3.32 -27.51 12.92
CA GLY A 465 -3.09 -27.94 11.55
C GLY A 465 -4.23 -27.54 10.61
N GLY A 466 -4.26 -28.20 9.44
CA GLY A 466 -5.26 -27.97 8.41
C GLY A 466 -4.94 -26.75 7.55
N MET A 467 -5.95 -26.28 6.82
CA MET A 467 -5.80 -25.17 5.88
C MET A 467 -6.28 -23.86 6.50
N TRP A 468 -5.45 -22.83 6.36
CA TRP A 468 -5.80 -21.43 6.48
C TRP A 468 -6.21 -20.87 5.11
N THR A 469 -7.22 -20.00 5.11
CA THR A 469 -7.55 -19.12 3.99
C THR A 469 -7.85 -17.73 4.52
N ASP A 470 -7.39 -16.69 3.81
CA ASP A 470 -7.87 -15.34 4.05
C ASP A 470 -9.36 -15.23 3.69
N THR A 471 -10.06 -14.30 4.34
CA THR A 471 -11.50 -14.10 4.16
C THR A 471 -11.86 -13.42 2.84
N ASP A 472 -10.89 -13.13 1.98
CA ASP A 472 -11.09 -12.54 0.65
C ASP A 472 -10.63 -13.46 -0.49
N VAL A 473 -10.58 -14.76 -0.21
CA VAL A 473 -10.30 -15.80 -1.20
C VAL A 473 -11.59 -16.48 -1.62
N VAL A 474 -11.94 -16.39 -2.90
CA VAL A 474 -13.09 -17.10 -3.48
C VAL A 474 -12.63 -18.48 -3.95
N ASN A 475 -13.23 -19.54 -3.42
CA ASN A 475 -12.98 -20.91 -3.86
C ASN A 475 -13.73 -21.18 -5.17
N LEU A 476 -12.99 -21.50 -6.23
CA LEU A 476 -13.53 -21.84 -7.54
C LEU A 476 -13.74 -23.35 -7.69
N ARG A 477 -12.81 -24.14 -7.15
CA ARG A 477 -12.82 -25.61 -7.20
C ARG A 477 -12.51 -26.18 -5.83
N ARG A 478 -13.25 -27.22 -5.44
CA ARG A 478 -12.93 -27.96 -4.22
C ARG A 478 -11.67 -28.81 -4.39
N PHE A 479 -10.88 -28.91 -3.32
CA PHE A 479 -9.75 -29.81 -3.19
C PHE A 479 -9.59 -30.28 -1.74
N ASP A 480 -8.77 -31.30 -1.49
CA ASP A 480 -8.44 -31.76 -0.14
C ASP A 480 -7.03 -31.30 0.27
N PRO A 481 -6.91 -30.35 1.23
CA PRO A 481 -5.63 -29.90 1.75
C PRO A 481 -5.10 -30.76 2.92
N ASP A 482 -5.83 -31.77 3.38
CA ASP A 482 -5.51 -32.46 4.63
C ASP A 482 -4.18 -33.25 4.53
N GLY A 483 -3.34 -33.07 5.56
CA GLY A 483 -1.99 -33.64 5.63
C GLY A 483 -0.99 -33.08 4.62
N VAL A 484 -1.39 -32.10 3.80
CA VAL A 484 -0.51 -31.45 2.83
C VAL A 484 0.23 -30.29 3.51
N ARG A 485 1.51 -30.15 3.18
CA ARG A 485 2.29 -28.94 3.46
C ARG A 485 2.34 -28.09 2.21
N MET A 486 1.60 -27.00 2.19
CA MET A 486 1.52 -26.12 1.03
C MET A 486 1.45 -24.64 1.43
N ILE A 487 2.00 -23.80 0.57
CA ILE A 487 1.91 -22.34 0.65
C ILE A 487 1.58 -21.87 -0.77
N ALA A 488 0.57 -21.02 -0.91
CA ALA A 488 0.30 -20.38 -2.19
C ALA A 488 1.43 -19.41 -2.57
N SER A 489 1.49 -19.00 -3.83
CA SER A 489 2.43 -17.97 -4.28
C SER A 489 1.72 -16.92 -5.12
N GLU A 490 2.41 -15.81 -5.36
CA GLU A 490 1.91 -14.72 -6.19
C GLU A 490 3.01 -14.10 -7.04
N TRP A 491 2.61 -13.46 -8.14
CA TRP A 491 3.48 -12.59 -8.90
C TRP A 491 3.66 -11.28 -8.16
N THR A 492 4.90 -10.81 -8.06
CA THR A 492 5.25 -9.57 -7.38
C THR A 492 5.73 -8.53 -8.37
N ASP A 493 6.92 -8.70 -8.93
CA ASP A 493 7.54 -7.73 -9.84
C ASP A 493 8.28 -8.44 -10.99
N ALA A 494 7.99 -8.05 -12.24
CA ALA A 494 8.72 -8.48 -13.42
C ALA A 494 8.92 -10.01 -13.52
N GLY A 495 7.92 -10.80 -13.13
CA GLY A 495 8.00 -12.26 -13.13
C GLY A 495 8.60 -12.89 -11.86
N LEU A 496 8.96 -12.11 -10.84
CA LEU A 496 9.34 -12.64 -9.53
C LEU A 496 8.14 -13.24 -8.82
N VAL A 497 8.31 -14.47 -8.32
CA VAL A 497 7.32 -15.18 -7.51
C VAL A 497 7.68 -15.10 -6.03
N GLY A 498 6.71 -14.68 -5.21
CA GLY A 498 6.82 -14.66 -3.75
C GLY A 498 5.81 -15.59 -3.09
N PRO A 499 6.05 -16.07 -1.85
CA PRO A 499 5.06 -16.82 -1.10
C PRO A 499 3.90 -15.90 -0.70
N ASN A 500 2.67 -16.39 -0.83
CA ASN A 500 1.46 -15.69 -0.45
C ASN A 500 0.79 -16.46 0.71
N GLY A 501 0.76 -15.83 1.88
CA GLY A 501 0.20 -16.41 3.11
C GLY A 501 -1.32 -16.50 3.16
N ALA A 502 -2.04 -15.97 2.16
CA ALA A 502 -3.50 -15.99 2.11
C ALA A 502 -4.08 -17.40 1.96
N MET A 503 -3.26 -18.39 1.59
CA MET A 503 -3.64 -19.80 1.65
C MET A 503 -2.43 -20.68 1.98
N MET A 504 -2.51 -21.36 3.12
CA MET A 504 -1.46 -22.24 3.63
C MET A 504 -2.07 -23.47 4.29
N ALA A 505 -1.38 -24.61 4.24
CA ALA A 505 -1.76 -25.78 5.03
C ALA A 505 -0.54 -26.54 5.53
N ALA A 506 -0.68 -27.12 6.71
CA ALA A 506 0.30 -28.04 7.31
C ALA A 506 -0.35 -28.88 8.41
N PRO A 507 0.27 -30.01 8.83
CA PRO A 507 -0.19 -30.74 10.00
C PRO A 507 0.00 -29.95 11.30
N ALA A 508 -0.76 -30.30 12.34
CA ALA A 508 -0.55 -29.74 13.68
C ALA A 508 0.87 -30.05 14.17
N GLY A 509 1.48 -29.11 14.89
CA GLY A 509 2.85 -29.20 15.39
C GLY A 509 3.93 -29.00 14.32
N ASP A 510 3.58 -28.49 13.13
CA ASP A 510 4.55 -28.32 12.05
C ASP A 510 5.73 -27.40 12.47
N PRO A 511 6.99 -27.82 12.23
CA PRO A 511 8.17 -27.06 12.65
C PRO A 511 8.30 -25.69 11.99
N LEU A 512 7.93 -25.53 10.72
CA LEU A 512 8.03 -24.26 10.02
C LEU A 512 7.02 -23.26 10.56
N GLN A 513 5.79 -23.70 10.85
CA GLN A 513 4.76 -22.85 11.46
C GLN A 513 5.13 -22.42 12.88
N ARG A 514 5.75 -23.31 13.66
CA ARG A 514 6.29 -22.96 14.98
C ARG A 514 7.36 -21.89 14.87
N LEU A 515 8.32 -22.09 13.97
CA LEU A 515 9.42 -21.15 13.79
C LEU A 515 8.93 -19.80 13.27
N ALA A 516 8.00 -19.79 12.30
CA ALA A 516 7.37 -18.56 11.82
C ALA A 516 6.67 -17.80 12.96
N LEU A 517 5.96 -18.51 13.85
CA LEU A 517 5.33 -17.91 15.03
C LEU A 517 6.38 -17.31 15.99
N GLU A 518 7.41 -18.07 16.34
CA GLU A 518 8.47 -17.63 17.27
C GLU A 518 9.22 -16.42 16.71
N THR A 519 9.65 -16.47 15.45
CA THR A 519 10.34 -15.37 14.77
C THR A 519 9.45 -14.14 14.60
N ALA A 520 8.17 -14.32 14.26
CA ALA A 520 7.23 -13.19 14.18
C ALA A 520 7.07 -12.51 15.55
N GLN A 521 6.97 -13.26 16.65
CA GLN A 521 6.89 -12.69 18.00
C GLN A 521 8.15 -11.93 18.41
N GLU A 522 9.32 -12.37 17.95
CA GLU A 522 10.58 -11.65 18.16
C GLU A 522 10.62 -10.35 17.36
N LEU A 523 10.26 -10.39 16.07
CA LEU A 523 10.23 -9.22 15.20
C LEU A 523 9.20 -8.17 15.66
N LEU A 524 8.08 -8.60 16.27
CA LEU A 524 7.10 -7.68 16.86
C LEU A 524 7.63 -6.90 18.07
N ARG A 525 8.72 -7.34 18.71
CA ARG A 525 9.38 -6.59 19.78
C ARG A 525 10.33 -5.53 19.25
N ASP A 526 10.65 -5.58 17.96
CA ASP A 526 11.48 -4.58 17.28
C ASP A 526 10.59 -3.44 16.75
N SER A 527 11.04 -2.20 16.92
CA SER A 527 10.37 -1.00 16.42
C SER A 527 10.36 -0.85 14.88
N THR A 528 11.02 -1.75 14.15
CA THR A 528 11.18 -1.68 12.68
C THR A 528 10.11 -2.42 11.88
N LEU A 529 8.94 -2.73 12.48
CA LEU A 529 7.86 -3.43 11.80
C LEU A 529 7.30 -2.61 10.61
N HIS A 530 7.15 -3.25 9.47
CA HIS A 530 6.46 -2.72 8.29
C HIS A 530 5.53 -3.79 7.70
N PHE A 531 4.60 -3.35 6.84
CA PHE A 531 3.66 -4.23 6.15
C PHE A 531 4.40 -5.36 5.41
N ALA A 532 3.88 -6.59 5.50
CA ALA A 532 4.46 -7.82 4.95
C ALA A 532 5.72 -8.36 5.64
N ARG A 533 6.31 -7.66 6.62
CA ARG A 533 7.55 -8.10 7.29
C ARG A 533 7.43 -9.49 7.92
N ILE A 534 6.37 -9.74 8.68
CA ILE A 534 6.09 -11.03 9.32
C ILE A 534 5.19 -11.94 8.48
N GLY A 535 4.80 -11.49 7.28
CA GLY A 535 4.00 -12.24 6.33
C GLY A 535 4.87 -12.80 5.19
N PRO A 536 4.64 -12.39 3.92
CA PRO A 536 5.39 -12.87 2.76
C PRO A 536 6.91 -12.77 2.88
N GLU A 537 7.45 -11.72 3.50
CA GLU A 537 8.90 -11.55 3.66
C GLU A 537 9.47 -12.64 4.56
N LEU A 538 8.95 -12.79 5.79
CA LEU A 538 9.38 -13.84 6.71
C LEU A 538 9.22 -15.25 6.10
N LEU A 539 8.12 -15.51 5.40
CA LEU A 539 7.93 -16.80 4.71
C LEU A 539 9.03 -17.05 3.67
N ALA A 540 9.39 -16.04 2.88
CA ALA A 540 10.44 -16.16 1.89
C ALA A 540 11.81 -16.44 2.53
N GLU A 541 12.12 -15.75 3.63
CA GLU A 541 13.36 -15.97 4.40
C GLU A 541 13.43 -17.39 4.94
N LEU A 542 12.37 -17.87 5.59
CA LEU A 542 12.33 -19.22 6.16
C LEU A 542 12.45 -20.31 5.09
N LEU A 543 11.81 -20.12 3.93
CA LEU A 543 11.89 -21.06 2.81
C LEU A 543 13.27 -21.05 2.12
N GLY A 544 13.92 -19.88 2.02
CA GLY A 544 15.23 -19.70 1.40
C GLY A 544 16.41 -20.13 2.28
N ASP A 545 16.39 -19.76 3.56
CA ASP A 545 17.53 -19.95 4.47
C ASP A 545 17.59 -21.41 4.99
N LEU A 546 16.44 -22.01 5.31
CA LEU A 546 16.38 -23.31 5.99
C LEU A 546 16.19 -24.50 5.04
N GLY A 547 15.93 -24.23 3.76
CA GLY A 547 15.57 -25.25 2.78
C GLY A 547 14.15 -25.74 3.00
N ALA A 548 13.27 -25.47 2.04
CA ALA A 548 11.85 -25.79 2.07
C ALA A 548 11.52 -27.29 1.98
N GLY A 549 12.37 -28.18 2.51
CA GLY A 549 12.36 -29.64 2.29
C GLY A 549 11.08 -30.40 2.68
N SER A 550 10.00 -29.70 3.03
CA SER A 550 8.68 -30.28 3.29
C SER A 550 7.49 -29.47 2.77
N TYR A 551 7.63 -28.24 2.22
CA TYR A 551 6.49 -27.46 1.72
C TYR A 551 6.43 -27.41 0.20
N ARG A 552 5.23 -27.64 -0.34
CA ARG A 552 4.92 -27.41 -1.73
C ARG A 552 4.50 -25.96 -1.93
N LEU A 553 5.33 -25.16 -2.59
CA LEU A 553 4.89 -23.87 -3.13
C LEU A 553 3.96 -24.14 -4.33
N LEU A 554 2.74 -23.63 -4.25
CA LEU A 554 1.77 -23.72 -5.34
C LEU A 554 2.03 -22.60 -6.35
N PRO A 555 1.84 -22.83 -7.66
CA PRO A 555 2.04 -21.79 -8.67
C PRO A 555 1.06 -20.63 -8.49
N PRO A 556 1.41 -19.39 -8.92
CA PRO A 556 0.55 -18.24 -8.74
C PRO A 556 -0.86 -18.43 -9.28
N GLN A 557 -1.03 -19.12 -10.41
CA GLN A 557 -2.33 -19.35 -11.05
C GLN A 557 -3.28 -20.20 -10.19
N PHE A 558 -2.79 -20.89 -9.16
CA PHE A 558 -3.63 -21.67 -8.26
C PHE A 558 -4.56 -20.79 -7.42
N LEU A 559 -4.06 -19.65 -6.92
CA LEU A 559 -4.76 -18.71 -6.04
C LEU A 559 -4.98 -17.35 -6.69
N ASN A 560 -4.01 -16.91 -7.49
CA ASN A 560 -3.85 -15.57 -8.01
C ASN A 560 -3.82 -15.57 -9.55
N PRO A 561 -4.87 -16.09 -10.22
CA PRO A 561 -4.97 -16.03 -11.68
C PRO A 561 -5.09 -14.59 -12.21
N ILE A 562 -5.48 -13.66 -11.33
CA ILE A 562 -5.48 -12.21 -11.53
C ILE A 562 -4.79 -11.65 -10.28
N GLY A 563 -3.60 -11.07 -10.45
CA GLY A 563 -2.77 -10.61 -9.33
C GLY A 563 -3.26 -9.29 -8.71
N TRP A 564 -2.70 -8.91 -7.56
CA TRP A 564 -3.04 -7.68 -6.85
C TRP A 564 -2.77 -6.39 -7.66
N MET A 565 -1.84 -6.42 -8.62
CA MET A 565 -1.56 -5.29 -9.52
C MET A 565 -2.56 -5.14 -10.68
N GLU A 566 -3.53 -6.05 -10.78
CA GLU A 566 -4.52 -6.07 -11.85
C GLU A 566 -5.91 -6.49 -11.36
N VAL A 567 -6.17 -6.38 -10.06
CA VAL A 567 -7.46 -6.75 -9.46
C VAL A 567 -8.62 -5.91 -10.01
N GLY A 568 -8.34 -4.69 -10.49
CA GLY A 568 -9.29 -3.86 -11.23
C GLY A 568 -9.88 -4.54 -12.47
N ARG A 569 -9.17 -5.50 -13.08
CA ARG A 569 -9.68 -6.32 -14.20
C ARG A 569 -10.93 -7.12 -13.84
N LEU A 570 -11.16 -7.42 -12.56
CA LEU A 570 -12.38 -8.10 -12.11
C LEU A 570 -13.66 -7.26 -12.32
N MET A 571 -13.52 -5.97 -12.66
CA MET A 571 -14.61 -5.07 -13.00
C MET A 571 -14.88 -5.00 -14.52
N GLU A 572 -14.02 -5.58 -15.35
CA GLU A 572 -14.18 -5.64 -16.81
C GLU A 572 -15.41 -6.49 -17.21
N PRO A 573 -15.88 -6.40 -18.48
CA PRO A 573 -17.04 -7.14 -18.95
C PRO A 573 -16.96 -8.64 -18.62
N TYR A 574 -18.08 -9.20 -18.16
CA TYR A 574 -18.14 -10.57 -17.65
C TYR A 574 -17.49 -11.62 -18.57
N GLU A 575 -17.84 -11.62 -19.86
CA GLU A 575 -17.31 -12.61 -20.81
C GLU A 575 -15.80 -12.44 -21.08
N ALA A 576 -15.28 -11.21 -21.02
CA ALA A 576 -13.86 -10.95 -21.25
C ALA A 576 -13.00 -11.56 -20.14
N VAL A 577 -13.41 -11.35 -18.88
CA VAL A 577 -12.70 -11.93 -17.72
C VAL A 577 -12.93 -13.43 -17.65
N ARG A 578 -14.17 -13.90 -17.84
CA ARG A 578 -14.50 -15.33 -17.76
C ARG A 578 -13.71 -16.17 -18.76
N ALA A 579 -13.55 -15.68 -19.99
CA ALA A 579 -12.86 -16.39 -21.06
C ALA A 579 -11.32 -16.32 -20.93
N SER A 580 -10.79 -15.69 -19.87
CA SER A 580 -9.35 -15.63 -19.68
C SER A 580 -8.76 -17.01 -19.38
N GLN A 581 -7.67 -17.34 -20.07
CA GLN A 581 -6.94 -18.60 -19.84
C GLN A 581 -6.43 -18.71 -18.40
N SER A 582 -6.20 -17.58 -17.71
CA SER A 582 -5.75 -17.58 -16.32
C SER A 582 -6.77 -18.21 -15.37
N LEU A 583 -8.08 -18.13 -15.66
CA LEU A 583 -9.13 -18.74 -14.83
C LEU A 583 -9.35 -20.24 -15.09
N ASP A 584 -8.85 -20.79 -16.20
CA ASP A 584 -9.11 -22.18 -16.59
C ASP A 584 -8.47 -23.21 -15.65
N HIS A 585 -7.39 -22.84 -14.97
CA HIS A 585 -6.68 -23.73 -14.05
C HIS A 585 -6.72 -23.26 -12.59
N ALA A 586 -7.39 -22.14 -12.35
CA ALA A 586 -7.53 -21.56 -11.02
C ALA A 586 -8.39 -22.45 -10.11
N HIS A 587 -7.89 -22.69 -8.90
CA HIS A 587 -8.66 -23.33 -7.83
C HIS A 587 -9.31 -22.30 -6.93
N ASN A 588 -8.68 -21.13 -6.81
CA ASN A 588 -9.15 -20.02 -6.03
C ASN A 588 -8.91 -18.70 -6.78
N LEU A 589 -9.56 -17.65 -6.31
CA LEU A 589 -9.39 -16.27 -6.76
C LEU A 589 -9.25 -15.39 -5.53
N HIS A 590 -8.05 -14.87 -5.28
CA HIS A 590 -7.82 -13.88 -4.24
C HIS A 590 -8.30 -12.50 -4.69
N LEU A 591 -9.14 -11.85 -3.89
CA LEU A 591 -9.72 -10.54 -4.21
C LEU A 591 -8.93 -9.36 -3.63
N TYR A 592 -7.92 -9.60 -2.78
CA TYR A 592 -7.04 -8.57 -2.21
C TYR A 592 -7.80 -7.35 -1.65
N THR A 593 -8.57 -7.56 -0.58
CA THR A 593 -9.41 -6.50 0.01
C THR A 593 -8.62 -5.24 0.36
N GLU A 594 -7.37 -5.40 0.79
CA GLU A 594 -6.50 -4.25 1.06
C GLU A 594 -6.13 -3.48 -0.20
N THR A 595 -5.92 -4.16 -1.33
CA THR A 595 -5.75 -3.49 -2.62
C THR A 595 -7.01 -2.71 -2.95
N TRP A 596 -8.21 -3.30 -2.84
CA TRP A 596 -9.48 -2.59 -3.09
C TRP A 596 -9.65 -1.32 -2.26
N ARG A 597 -9.26 -1.37 -0.97
CA ARG A 597 -9.24 -0.20 -0.09
C ARG A 597 -8.25 0.85 -0.60
N THR A 598 -7.05 0.42 -0.98
CA THR A 598 -5.95 1.29 -1.41
C THR A 598 -6.22 1.98 -2.75
N ILE A 599 -6.82 1.28 -3.70
CA ILE A 599 -7.16 1.81 -5.04
C ILE A 599 -8.59 2.37 -5.13
N GLY A 600 -9.28 2.45 -3.99
CA GLY A 600 -10.58 3.10 -3.83
C GLY A 600 -11.76 2.39 -4.51
N LEU A 601 -11.64 1.12 -4.93
CA LEU A 601 -12.74 0.40 -5.59
C LEU A 601 -13.94 0.12 -4.66
N GLY A 602 -13.74 0.27 -3.34
CA GLY A 602 -14.79 0.25 -2.34
C GLY A 602 -15.07 -1.15 -1.80
N VAL A 603 -15.20 -1.25 -0.48
CA VAL A 603 -15.37 -2.54 0.22
C VAL A 603 -16.68 -2.63 1.02
N ASN A 604 -17.44 -1.53 1.11
CA ASN A 604 -18.62 -1.45 1.99
C ASN A 604 -19.93 -1.88 1.31
N ALA A 605 -19.95 -1.92 -0.02
CA ALA A 605 -21.10 -2.37 -0.80
C ALA A 605 -20.61 -3.19 -1.99
N PRO A 606 -21.35 -4.24 -2.40
CA PRO A 606 -20.99 -5.02 -3.57
C PRO A 606 -20.95 -4.11 -4.81
N PRO A 607 -20.02 -4.35 -5.75
CA PRO A 607 -19.91 -3.53 -6.93
C PRO A 607 -21.15 -3.68 -7.82
N GLU A 608 -21.59 -2.59 -8.42
CA GLU A 608 -22.74 -2.56 -9.33
C GLU A 608 -22.32 -2.78 -10.80
N GLY A 609 -23.30 -3.10 -11.65
CA GLY A 609 -23.10 -3.21 -13.09
C GLY A 609 -23.04 -4.64 -13.63
N ALA A 610 -22.51 -4.77 -14.86
CA ALA A 610 -22.46 -6.02 -15.63
C ALA A 610 -21.03 -6.58 -15.78
N GLY A 611 -20.08 -6.09 -14.97
CA GLY A 611 -18.72 -6.62 -14.93
C GLY A 611 -18.67 -8.05 -14.35
N PHE A 612 -17.48 -8.64 -14.39
CA PHE A 612 -17.25 -10.01 -13.90
C PHE A 612 -17.69 -10.20 -12.45
N LEU A 613 -17.09 -9.44 -11.53
CA LEU A 613 -17.32 -9.59 -10.10
C LEU A 613 -18.75 -9.19 -9.64
N PRO A 614 -19.35 -8.08 -10.12
CA PRO A 614 -20.78 -7.78 -9.86
C PRO A 614 -21.72 -8.92 -10.24
N THR A 615 -21.48 -9.55 -11.40
CA THR A 615 -22.31 -10.63 -11.91
C THR A 615 -22.09 -11.92 -11.14
N LEU A 616 -20.83 -12.26 -10.84
CA LEU A 616 -20.47 -13.40 -10.02
C LEU A 616 -21.09 -13.31 -8.63
N TYR A 617 -20.97 -12.15 -7.98
CA TYR A 617 -21.57 -11.89 -6.67
C TYR A 617 -23.07 -12.17 -6.67
N ARG A 618 -23.82 -11.56 -7.60
CA ARG A 618 -25.28 -11.73 -7.70
C ARG A 618 -25.67 -13.20 -7.86
N ARG A 619 -25.05 -13.90 -8.81
CA ARG A 619 -25.35 -15.30 -9.12
C ARG A 619 -25.00 -16.25 -7.96
N MET A 620 -23.91 -15.98 -7.23
CA MET A 620 -23.52 -16.78 -6.07
C MET A 620 -24.42 -16.56 -4.85
N MET A 621 -24.86 -15.32 -4.63
CA MET A 621 -25.79 -15.01 -3.53
C MET A 621 -27.17 -15.63 -3.76
N GLU A 622 -27.59 -15.77 -5.02
CA GLU A 622 -28.84 -16.45 -5.41
C GLU A 622 -28.76 -17.99 -5.40
N ALA A 623 -27.54 -18.56 -5.32
CA ALA A 623 -27.34 -20.01 -5.35
C ALA A 623 -27.59 -20.69 -4.00
N ASP A 624 -28.28 -21.83 -4.03
CA ASP A 624 -28.72 -22.60 -2.85
C ASP A 624 -28.12 -24.03 -2.78
N ARG A 625 -27.84 -24.63 -3.94
CA ARG A 625 -27.36 -26.03 -4.02
C ARG A 625 -25.83 -26.12 -4.02
N PRO A 626 -25.21 -26.84 -3.06
CA PRO A 626 -23.78 -27.08 -3.05
C PRO A 626 -23.36 -28.25 -3.97
N GLY A 627 -22.11 -28.23 -4.43
CA GLY A 627 -21.47 -29.28 -5.23
C GLY A 627 -19.98 -28.95 -5.45
N PRO A 628 -19.09 -29.93 -5.67
CA PRO A 628 -17.63 -29.73 -5.63
C PRO A 628 -17.08 -28.66 -6.61
N ASP A 629 -17.79 -28.39 -7.70
CA ASP A 629 -17.43 -27.40 -8.73
C ASP A 629 -18.52 -26.36 -8.96
N ARG A 630 -19.38 -26.14 -7.95
CA ARG A 630 -20.58 -25.31 -8.09
C ARG A 630 -20.28 -23.89 -8.51
N VAL A 631 -19.22 -23.29 -7.98
CA VAL A 631 -18.81 -21.93 -8.36
C VAL A 631 -18.36 -21.87 -9.83
N ARG A 632 -17.66 -22.89 -10.34
CA ARG A 632 -17.32 -22.99 -11.77
C ARG A 632 -18.55 -23.15 -12.64
N GLU A 633 -19.55 -23.91 -12.22
CA GLU A 633 -20.83 -24.02 -12.93
C GLU A 633 -21.55 -22.65 -13.02
N ILE A 634 -21.53 -21.87 -11.92
CA ILE A 634 -22.12 -20.52 -11.88
C ILE A 634 -21.38 -19.56 -12.82
N ILE A 635 -20.05 -19.69 -12.89
CA ILE A 635 -19.25 -18.92 -13.85
C ILE A 635 -19.59 -19.34 -15.29
N ALA A 636 -19.76 -20.64 -15.53
CA ALA A 636 -20.01 -21.21 -16.86
C ALA A 636 -21.43 -20.95 -17.41
N ALA A 637 -22.43 -20.78 -16.54
CA ALA A 637 -23.79 -20.36 -16.90
C ALA A 637 -23.82 -18.92 -17.46
#